data_AF-A0A934R6U0-F1
#
_entry.id   AF-A0A934R6U0-F1
#
_cell.length_a   1.000
_cell.length_b   1.000
_cell.length_c   1.000
_cell.angle_alpha   90.00
_cell.angle_beta   90.00
_cell.angle_gamma   90.00
#
_symmetry.space_group_name_H-M   'P 1'
#
loop_
_entity.id
_entity.type
_entity.pdbx_description
1 polymer ?
#
loop_
_entity_poly.entity_id
_entity_poly.type
_entity_poly.pdbx_seq_one_letter_code
_entity_poly.pdbx_strand_id
1 'polypeptide(L)'
;MKPFLTIAIVIAAGPWLSAAPLRVLITGNNPALTGQCATALKAGGAQVTTGEPSETKLATADVVILQSDKFEQLSTSDQTALSAFAKRGGGIVAINGGVAAGPSAWGKEVLGGAWDPADSRKFKELMMLYVVSNSHAIVKDSSPFDITDETYYDLDISDKAYVIASAFTPYGKNPKRGEGPRVPDKDVRSNIYDLQPQMWTYEGEDKHRASVILQGAPETLAHASVRTFILRSVAWAGKLENVDTFSVKADLATLRYPAGGPLRAADAIKKFQMQPGFVASVVAEEPLVNKPIAIQWDGRGRMWVAETPEYPNGKRPLNAPAWKETGVREPGNYDRPGRDSISILEDTNGDGEMDKKNIFHTGLELVTGFTLSGKGVIAVAQPHIVYLEDTDGDGKADKETPLFEGFAPGDTHFVANHFVEAPDGWVYVSTGSGADAKSVKTGKVTKISPGVFRFRTDGSVIEQVASQGGNSFGGEVTSDMEIYHGKATSGNPIEHVVMPEWVLAKSSTKAGAFSSVNPGRQVARKDLPERANIRQIDQVGRFTAACSTAVYEGGAWPKEYNGMIFTTEPILDIIHCETIKQDGPVMKGPEKMDIQAEWLRSTDYWFCPVDVSFGPDGAMYVLDFNTPVVTHNDTRGPEHSKSNASIRPDRDQYFGRIFRIQHKDAPKFPIPDLDSANAAALVAAFKHPNKVVRFNAIRILLEKGDTLGKQAVPALTTMAAGEPVASSRILALWALNRLGQLKDTTLASAMGSPDSHIRKNAYLIAESAGIPISGSQAKAGIDDDDARVRLATLRALGASTMTPEASAVLLASNSKFGDDWSKAAAAAAGAKAPTSQLESVLADATGAGQTEESIRTMAAALVSGENTAQIPGVVKAAAASKNAPFVIAVLQEFGKSQNAPRGAAGAINALRVLLTSSNKRVAISALPVAAVWDKSGTLAKESTKVAGELLNAARDPNVPETTRAEAVRTLLPARSLNKFILPNVAALLAKPQPESLTKDLLTSLAATGEPEAGKAIIDAYPTLKDDQKEIAFNALAGRPEWAKQLLAAIESKKIAAESFTPALVSRLTAHPDAAVSASAKALFGGGTSSGKDELVSKLLPDIEKPGNIENGKTLFTAMCAVCHKIEGAGNVFGPNLDGIGAHPVRELLTHIVNPSLVVDDEHRTWNITMKDGTLHSALIASENEARVQIRMPGGVTQDLKTSEIASRVKGANSLMPEGLEAIGTDNLRDIIGYIRSVAPKSE
;
A
#
# COMPACT_ATOMS: atom_id res chain seq x y z
N MET A 1 57.36 26.43 -39.33
CA MET A 1 58.18 25.74 -40.33
C MET A 1 57.84 24.26 -40.29
N LYS A 2 57.35 23.70 -41.40
CA LYS A 2 57.42 22.27 -41.80
C LYS A 2 58.91 21.89 -42.08
N PRO A 3 59.35 20.63 -42.42
CA PRO A 3 58.57 19.52 -43.01
C PRO A 3 59.01 18.02 -42.80
N PHE A 4 58.16 17.12 -43.36
CA PHE A 4 58.39 15.79 -44.02
C PHE A 4 58.96 14.58 -43.24
N LEU A 5 58.17 13.49 -43.15
CA LEU A 5 58.34 12.32 -44.04
C LEU A 5 57.13 11.34 -43.97
N THR A 6 56.65 10.97 -45.15
CA THR A 6 55.60 9.98 -45.43
C THR A 6 56.24 8.59 -45.56
N ILE A 7 55.72 7.56 -44.90
CA ILE A 7 56.02 6.14 -45.22
C ILE A 7 54.71 5.36 -45.33
N ALA A 8 54.58 4.69 -46.47
CA ALA A 8 53.47 3.87 -46.91
C ALA A 8 53.28 2.61 -46.05
N ILE A 9 52.04 2.29 -45.70
CA ILE A 9 51.63 0.95 -45.30
C ILE A 9 50.95 0.29 -46.51
N VAL A 10 51.56 -0.81 -46.95
CA VAL A 10 51.08 -1.69 -48.01
C VAL A 10 49.75 -2.33 -47.57
N ILE A 11 48.72 -2.13 -48.39
CA ILE A 11 47.45 -2.87 -48.31
C ILE A 11 47.75 -4.32 -48.72
N ALA A 12 47.79 -5.23 -47.75
CA ALA A 12 47.66 -6.66 -48.00
C ALA A 12 46.17 -6.99 -48.15
N ALA A 13 45.66 -6.92 -49.38
CA ALA A 13 44.39 -7.53 -49.74
C ALA A 13 44.57 -9.06 -49.78
N GLY A 14 44.36 -9.72 -48.64
CA GLY A 14 44.10 -11.16 -48.63
C GLY A 14 42.72 -11.42 -49.25
N PRO A 15 42.53 -12.51 -50.02
CA PRO A 15 41.21 -12.85 -50.54
C PRO A 15 40.31 -13.18 -49.35
N TRP A 16 39.30 -12.36 -49.13
CA TRP A 16 38.15 -12.72 -48.30
C TRP A 16 37.49 -13.91 -48.99
N LEU A 17 37.78 -15.12 -48.52
CA LEU A 17 36.94 -16.29 -48.81
C LEU A 17 35.55 -15.94 -48.26
N SER A 18 34.62 -15.59 -49.14
CA SER A 18 33.22 -15.41 -48.76
C SER A 18 32.76 -16.73 -48.13
N ALA A 19 32.25 -16.68 -46.89
CA ALA A 19 31.60 -17.83 -46.30
C ALA A 19 30.58 -18.41 -47.29
N ALA A 20 30.50 -19.74 -47.39
CA ALA A 20 29.54 -20.38 -48.27
C ALA A 20 28.12 -19.91 -47.93
N PRO A 21 27.26 -19.64 -48.93
CA PRO A 21 25.91 -19.13 -48.69
C PRO A 21 25.08 -20.18 -47.94
N LEU A 22 24.32 -19.74 -46.93
CA LEU A 22 23.43 -20.62 -46.16
C LEU A 22 22.36 -21.23 -47.08
N ARG A 23 22.23 -22.56 -47.09
CA ARG A 23 21.26 -23.27 -47.93
C ARG A 23 19.99 -23.53 -47.12
N VAL A 24 18.88 -22.93 -47.54
CA VAL A 24 17.60 -22.96 -46.84
C VAL A 24 16.57 -23.73 -47.66
N LEU A 25 15.97 -24.76 -47.07
CA LEU A 25 14.82 -25.48 -47.64
C LEU A 25 13.53 -24.97 -46.99
N ILE A 26 12.56 -24.53 -47.77
CA ILE A 26 11.23 -24.13 -47.28
C ILE A 26 10.22 -25.22 -47.66
N THR A 27 9.58 -25.82 -46.66
CA THR A 27 8.45 -26.74 -46.85
C THR A 27 7.13 -25.98 -46.68
N GLY A 28 6.07 -26.47 -47.32
CA GLY A 28 4.78 -25.77 -47.37
C GLY A 28 4.64 -24.80 -48.55
N ASN A 29 3.46 -24.22 -48.69
CA ASN A 29 3.07 -23.37 -49.82
C ASN A 29 2.54 -21.98 -49.40
N ASN A 30 2.72 -21.59 -48.14
CA ASN A 30 2.28 -20.27 -47.68
C ASN A 30 2.97 -19.15 -48.49
N PRO A 31 2.22 -18.23 -49.14
CA PRO A 31 2.79 -17.19 -50.00
C PRO A 31 3.71 -16.20 -49.27
N ALA A 32 3.49 -15.94 -47.99
CA ALA A 32 4.36 -15.05 -47.22
C ALA A 32 5.76 -15.65 -47.03
N LEU A 33 5.84 -16.97 -46.84
CA LEU A 33 7.12 -17.68 -46.67
C LEU A 33 7.83 -17.92 -48.01
N THR A 34 7.12 -18.49 -48.98
CA THR A 34 7.67 -18.83 -50.30
C THR A 34 7.89 -17.61 -51.20
N GLY A 35 7.24 -16.48 -50.89
CA GLY A 35 7.42 -15.19 -51.55
C GLY A 35 8.31 -14.24 -50.76
N GLN A 36 7.76 -13.58 -49.74
CA GLN A 36 8.43 -12.47 -49.03
C GLN A 36 9.69 -12.93 -48.28
N CYS A 37 9.57 -14.00 -47.46
CA CYS A 37 10.71 -14.50 -46.68
C CYS A 37 11.79 -15.09 -47.61
N ALA A 38 11.42 -15.89 -48.60
CA ALA A 38 12.36 -16.41 -49.59
C ALA A 38 13.10 -15.30 -50.35
N THR A 39 12.42 -14.19 -50.65
CA THR A 39 13.03 -13.01 -51.29
C THR A 39 14.03 -12.33 -50.36
N ALA A 40 13.67 -12.11 -49.09
CA ALA A 40 14.58 -11.53 -48.10
C ALA A 40 15.83 -12.40 -47.85
N LEU A 41 15.64 -13.72 -47.72
CA LEU A 41 16.74 -14.68 -47.58
C LEU A 41 17.70 -14.63 -48.77
N LYS A 42 17.18 -14.65 -50.01
CA LYS A 42 18.02 -14.52 -51.22
C LYS A 42 18.74 -13.18 -51.29
N ALA A 43 18.07 -12.09 -50.91
CA ALA A 43 18.67 -10.76 -50.88
C ALA A 43 19.82 -10.66 -49.86
N GLY A 44 19.71 -11.36 -48.72
CA GLY A 44 20.79 -11.50 -47.75
C GLY A 44 21.81 -12.61 -48.07
N GLY A 45 21.77 -13.18 -49.28
CA GLY A 45 22.80 -14.11 -49.78
C GLY A 45 22.55 -15.60 -49.55
N ALA A 46 21.38 -16.01 -49.04
CA ALA A 46 21.04 -17.43 -48.88
C ALA A 46 20.61 -18.09 -50.20
N GLN A 47 20.88 -19.40 -50.33
CA GLN A 47 20.34 -20.23 -51.40
C GLN A 47 19.03 -20.86 -50.94
N VAL A 48 17.91 -20.50 -51.55
CA VAL A 48 16.58 -20.97 -51.12
C VAL A 48 15.99 -21.97 -52.11
N THR A 49 15.60 -23.14 -51.60
CA THR A 49 14.87 -24.19 -52.34
C THR A 49 13.54 -24.51 -51.67
N THR A 50 12.59 -25.10 -52.39
CA THR A 50 11.25 -25.42 -51.84
C THR A 50 10.86 -26.89 -52.02
N GLY A 51 9.99 -27.37 -51.14
CA GLY A 51 9.29 -28.66 -51.20
C GLY A 51 9.59 -29.58 -50.01
N GLU A 52 9.08 -30.81 -50.06
CA GLU A 52 9.06 -31.73 -48.89
C GLU A 52 10.44 -32.04 -48.30
N PRO A 53 10.54 -32.25 -46.96
CA PRO A 53 11.79 -32.48 -46.23
C PRO A 53 12.34 -33.90 -46.40
N SER A 54 12.39 -34.39 -47.64
CA SER A 54 12.98 -35.70 -47.97
C SER A 54 14.50 -35.72 -47.70
N GLU A 55 15.04 -36.92 -47.48
CA GLU A 55 16.47 -37.15 -47.25
C GLU A 55 17.37 -36.46 -48.29
N THR A 56 17.00 -36.55 -49.57
CA THR A 56 17.76 -35.94 -50.68
C THR A 56 17.84 -34.42 -50.60
N LYS A 57 16.73 -33.74 -50.27
CA LYS A 57 16.71 -32.28 -50.14
C LYS A 57 17.42 -31.82 -48.87
N LEU A 58 17.16 -32.50 -47.75
CA LEU A 58 17.82 -32.20 -46.47
C LEU A 58 19.33 -32.42 -46.53
N ALA A 59 19.83 -33.38 -47.32
CA ALA A 59 21.27 -33.58 -47.52
C ALA A 59 22.00 -32.35 -48.09
N THR A 60 21.26 -31.48 -48.79
CA THR A 60 21.78 -30.25 -49.41
C THR A 60 21.37 -28.97 -48.68
N ALA A 61 20.66 -29.07 -47.56
CA ALA A 61 20.24 -27.93 -46.76
C ALA A 61 21.11 -27.77 -45.51
N ASP A 62 21.23 -26.54 -45.03
CA ASP A 62 21.81 -26.18 -43.73
C ASP A 62 20.70 -25.84 -42.72
N VAL A 63 19.60 -25.25 -43.21
CA VAL A 63 18.39 -24.94 -42.43
C VAL A 63 17.14 -25.39 -43.20
N VAL A 64 16.15 -25.93 -42.49
CA VAL A 64 14.81 -26.20 -43.04
C VAL A 64 13.75 -25.38 -42.31
N ILE A 65 12.89 -24.69 -43.06
CA ILE A 65 11.66 -24.07 -42.57
C ILE A 65 10.53 -25.07 -42.79
N LEU A 66 9.98 -25.60 -41.70
CA LEU A 66 8.85 -26.53 -41.70
C LEU A 66 7.55 -25.76 -41.50
N GLN A 67 6.75 -25.59 -42.55
CA GLN A 67 5.43 -24.96 -42.43
C GLN A 67 4.32 -25.88 -42.94
N SER A 68 3.22 -25.90 -42.19
CA SER A 68 1.97 -26.56 -42.57
C SER A 68 0.79 -25.77 -42.01
N ASP A 69 -0.31 -25.68 -42.77
CA ASP A 69 -1.59 -25.19 -42.26
C ASP A 69 -2.41 -26.31 -41.58
N LYS A 70 -1.96 -27.56 -41.76
CA LYS A 70 -2.52 -28.76 -41.13
C LYS A 70 -1.65 -29.21 -39.95
N PHE A 71 -2.30 -29.68 -38.90
CA PHE A 71 -1.65 -30.21 -37.69
C PHE A 71 -1.58 -31.74 -37.79
N GLU A 72 -0.85 -32.21 -38.80
CA GLU A 72 -0.71 -33.63 -39.15
C GLU A 72 0.77 -34.03 -39.11
N GLN A 73 1.04 -35.28 -38.72
CA GLN A 73 2.40 -35.84 -38.71
C GLN A 73 2.93 -36.05 -40.13
N LEU A 74 4.23 -35.80 -40.32
CA LEU A 74 4.92 -36.15 -41.55
C LEU A 74 5.03 -37.68 -41.70
N SER A 75 5.39 -38.15 -42.89
CA SER A 75 5.66 -39.57 -43.10
C SER A 75 6.81 -40.05 -42.19
N THR A 76 6.81 -41.32 -41.79
CA THR A 76 7.89 -41.89 -40.96
C THR A 76 9.27 -41.73 -41.60
N SER A 77 9.35 -41.78 -42.94
CA SER A 77 10.58 -41.53 -43.68
C SER A 77 11.07 -40.09 -43.54
N ASP A 78 10.18 -39.10 -43.63
CA ASP A 78 10.55 -37.69 -43.50
C ASP A 78 10.91 -37.34 -42.06
N GLN A 79 10.22 -37.91 -41.07
CA GLN A 79 10.59 -37.78 -39.65
C GLN A 79 11.99 -38.34 -39.38
N THR A 80 12.31 -39.51 -39.95
CA THR A 80 13.64 -40.13 -39.84
C THR A 80 14.71 -39.25 -40.49
N ALA A 81 14.42 -38.70 -41.67
CA ALA A 81 15.33 -37.80 -42.37
C ALA A 81 15.57 -36.49 -41.59
N LEU A 82 14.54 -35.92 -40.97
CA LEU A 82 14.64 -34.75 -40.10
C LEU A 82 15.44 -35.04 -38.83
N SER A 83 15.24 -36.19 -38.17
CA SER A 83 16.08 -36.59 -37.03
C SER A 83 17.54 -36.77 -37.44
N ALA A 84 17.82 -37.37 -38.59
CA ALA A 84 19.19 -37.50 -39.11
C ALA A 84 19.80 -36.13 -39.49
N PHE A 85 18.97 -35.18 -39.94
CA PHE A 85 19.37 -33.80 -40.21
C PHE A 85 19.69 -33.03 -38.92
N ALA A 86 18.86 -33.15 -37.89
CA ALA A 86 19.13 -32.61 -36.56
C ALA A 86 20.42 -33.21 -35.98
N LYS A 87 20.59 -34.54 -36.01
CA LYS A 87 21.79 -35.24 -35.50
C LYS A 87 23.12 -34.78 -36.10
N ARG A 88 23.12 -34.31 -37.36
CA ARG A 88 24.31 -33.73 -38.00
C ARG A 88 24.46 -32.22 -37.77
N GLY A 89 23.65 -31.64 -36.89
CA GLY A 89 23.68 -30.24 -36.49
C GLY A 89 22.91 -29.28 -37.39
N GLY A 90 22.01 -29.78 -38.25
CA GLY A 90 21.16 -28.97 -39.14
C GLY A 90 20.12 -28.13 -38.39
N GLY A 91 19.84 -26.93 -38.88
CA GLY A 91 18.91 -25.99 -38.23
C GLY A 91 17.45 -26.20 -38.64
N ILE A 92 16.51 -26.11 -37.71
CA ILE A 92 15.08 -26.31 -37.98
C ILE A 92 14.28 -25.07 -37.53
N VAL A 93 13.39 -24.56 -38.39
CA VAL A 93 12.45 -23.48 -38.07
C VAL A 93 11.03 -23.99 -38.34
N ALA A 94 10.30 -24.36 -37.30
CA ALA A 94 8.91 -24.81 -37.44
C ALA A 94 7.95 -23.63 -37.33
N ILE A 95 7.00 -23.53 -38.26
CA ILE A 95 6.00 -22.46 -38.33
C ILE A 95 4.60 -23.06 -38.38
N ASN A 96 3.66 -22.51 -37.61
CA ASN A 96 2.27 -22.96 -37.55
C ASN A 96 2.18 -24.48 -37.28
N GLY A 97 1.50 -25.25 -38.13
CA GLY A 97 1.35 -26.71 -38.03
C GLY A 97 2.65 -27.50 -38.20
N GLY A 98 3.77 -26.85 -38.52
CA GLY A 98 5.09 -27.51 -38.51
C GLY A 98 5.47 -28.12 -37.15
N VAL A 99 4.89 -27.62 -36.05
CA VAL A 99 5.05 -28.20 -34.70
C VAL A 99 4.43 -29.61 -34.56
N ALA A 100 3.52 -29.98 -35.46
CA ALA A 100 2.86 -31.29 -35.48
C ALA A 100 3.60 -32.33 -36.34
N ALA A 101 4.83 -32.05 -36.79
CA ALA A 101 5.57 -32.86 -37.77
C ALA A 101 5.85 -34.31 -37.32
N GLY A 102 5.76 -34.64 -36.03
CA GLY A 102 5.94 -35.99 -35.50
C GLY A 102 5.22 -36.21 -34.17
N PRO A 103 5.32 -37.41 -33.58
CA PRO A 103 4.73 -37.70 -32.26
C PRO A 103 5.42 -36.90 -31.15
N SER A 104 4.76 -36.78 -30.00
CA SER A 104 5.22 -35.87 -28.94
C SER A 104 6.66 -36.08 -28.48
N ALA A 105 7.06 -37.34 -28.23
CA ALA A 105 8.43 -37.67 -27.85
C ALA A 105 9.47 -37.20 -28.89
N TRP A 106 9.15 -37.36 -30.18
CA TRP A 106 10.00 -36.89 -31.27
C TRP A 106 10.06 -35.36 -31.32
N GLY A 107 8.91 -34.68 -31.19
CA GLY A 107 8.86 -33.22 -31.25
C GLY A 107 9.63 -32.56 -30.10
N LYS A 108 9.59 -33.13 -28.89
CA LYS A 108 10.43 -32.66 -27.77
C LYS A 108 11.92 -32.82 -28.04
N GLU A 109 12.34 -33.96 -28.61
CA GLU A 109 13.75 -34.22 -28.91
C GLU A 109 14.28 -33.34 -30.06
N VAL A 110 13.45 -33.06 -31.07
CA VAL A 110 13.87 -32.39 -32.31
C VAL A 110 13.56 -30.89 -32.30
N LEU A 111 12.38 -30.49 -31.84
CA LEU A 111 11.86 -29.11 -31.87
C LEU A 111 11.80 -28.45 -30.49
N GLY A 112 12.04 -29.19 -29.41
CA GLY A 112 11.84 -28.73 -28.03
C GLY A 112 10.37 -28.67 -27.58
N GLY A 113 9.44 -29.11 -28.42
CA GLY A 113 8.02 -29.17 -28.10
C GLY A 113 7.19 -29.76 -29.25
N ALA A 114 5.98 -30.20 -28.97
CA ALA A 114 5.12 -30.88 -29.93
C ALA A 114 3.64 -30.53 -29.77
N TRP A 115 2.90 -30.65 -30.87
CA TRP A 115 1.44 -30.76 -30.85
C TRP A 115 1.03 -32.20 -30.54
N ASP A 116 0.24 -32.41 -29.49
CA ASP A 116 -0.40 -33.68 -29.17
C ASP A 116 -1.86 -33.66 -29.66
N PRO A 117 -2.26 -34.47 -30.64
CA PRO A 117 -3.66 -34.54 -31.08
C PRO A 117 -4.66 -34.91 -29.97
N ALA A 118 -4.23 -35.59 -28.91
CA ALA A 118 -5.09 -35.95 -27.79
C ALA A 118 -5.40 -34.72 -26.91
N ASP A 119 -4.38 -33.91 -26.61
CA ASP A 119 -4.45 -32.89 -25.56
C ASP A 119 -4.33 -31.45 -26.07
N SER A 120 -3.49 -31.18 -27.07
CA SER A 120 -3.25 -29.83 -27.57
C SER A 120 -4.46 -29.23 -28.29
N ARG A 121 -4.65 -27.93 -28.13
CA ARG A 121 -5.80 -27.20 -28.68
C ARG A 121 -5.37 -25.82 -29.17
N LYS A 122 -6.24 -25.20 -29.99
CA LYS A 122 -6.03 -23.87 -30.54
C LYS A 122 -7.34 -23.16 -30.88
N PHE A 123 -7.31 -21.85 -30.98
CA PHE A 123 -8.42 -21.02 -31.45
C PHE A 123 -7.96 -19.63 -31.88
N LYS A 124 -8.70 -19.00 -32.80
CA LYS A 124 -8.37 -17.68 -33.35
C LYS A 124 -9.08 -16.57 -32.59
N GLU A 125 -8.32 -15.61 -32.06
CA GLU A 125 -8.82 -14.40 -31.39
C GLU A 125 -7.76 -13.29 -31.45
N LEU A 126 -8.10 -12.07 -31.05
CA LEU A 126 -7.10 -11.05 -30.74
C LEU A 126 -6.29 -11.46 -29.49
N MET A 127 -4.96 -11.55 -29.62
CA MET A 127 -4.04 -11.81 -28.52
C MET A 127 -2.95 -10.73 -28.46
N MET A 128 -2.45 -10.44 -27.26
CA MET A 128 -1.17 -9.76 -27.13
C MET A 128 -0.07 -10.81 -27.09
N LEU A 129 0.85 -10.76 -28.05
CA LEU A 129 2.02 -11.64 -28.08
C LEU A 129 3.10 -11.04 -27.17
N TYR A 130 3.31 -11.65 -26.01
CA TYR A 130 4.26 -11.19 -25.01
C TYR A 130 5.66 -11.66 -25.35
N VAL A 131 6.54 -10.74 -25.76
CA VAL A 131 7.97 -11.03 -25.90
C VAL A 131 8.57 -11.13 -24.51
N VAL A 132 8.74 -12.37 -24.04
CA VAL A 132 9.09 -12.65 -22.62
C VAL A 132 10.57 -12.43 -22.30
N SER A 133 11.41 -12.31 -23.32
CA SER A 133 12.84 -12.11 -23.13
C SER A 133 13.45 -11.29 -24.26
N ASN A 134 13.96 -10.11 -23.93
CA ASN A 134 14.76 -9.32 -24.86
C ASN A 134 16.24 -9.80 -24.94
N SER A 135 16.61 -10.87 -24.21
CA SER A 135 17.99 -11.36 -24.18
C SER A 135 18.32 -12.36 -25.29
N HIS A 136 17.31 -13.01 -25.88
CA HIS A 136 17.53 -13.93 -26.99
C HIS A 136 17.67 -13.17 -28.31
N ALA A 137 18.65 -13.55 -29.13
CA ALA A 137 19.00 -12.84 -30.36
C ALA A 137 17.84 -12.71 -31.37
N ILE A 138 16.92 -13.68 -31.42
CA ILE A 138 15.76 -13.66 -32.33
C ILE A 138 14.80 -12.50 -32.05
N VAL A 139 14.50 -12.26 -30.78
CA VAL A 139 13.49 -11.27 -30.35
C VAL A 139 14.14 -10.00 -29.77
N LYS A 140 15.46 -9.87 -29.90
CA LYS A 140 16.19 -8.69 -29.46
C LYS A 140 15.60 -7.41 -30.07
N ASP A 141 15.51 -6.38 -29.27
CA ASP A 141 14.98 -5.05 -29.61
C ASP A 141 13.48 -5.01 -29.92
N SER A 142 12.75 -6.08 -29.61
CA SER A 142 11.30 -6.14 -29.83
C SER A 142 10.48 -5.89 -28.56
N SER A 143 9.23 -5.49 -28.77
CA SER A 143 8.23 -5.23 -27.73
C SER A 143 7.01 -6.11 -27.94
N PRO A 144 6.21 -6.37 -26.89
CA PRO A 144 4.89 -6.97 -27.03
C PRO A 144 3.99 -6.21 -28.01
N PHE A 145 3.12 -6.93 -28.73
CA PHE A 145 2.14 -6.33 -29.65
C PHE A 145 0.90 -7.21 -29.81
N ASP A 146 -0.21 -6.53 -30.10
CA ASP A 146 -1.49 -7.16 -30.39
C ASP A 146 -1.53 -7.71 -31.82
N ILE A 147 -2.06 -8.93 -31.95
CA ILE A 147 -2.23 -9.62 -33.22
C ILE A 147 -3.44 -10.56 -33.20
N THR A 148 -4.12 -10.70 -34.33
CA THR A 148 -5.23 -11.66 -34.48
C THR A 148 -4.74 -12.93 -35.15
N ASP A 149 -4.54 -13.99 -34.37
CA ASP A 149 -4.10 -15.31 -34.87
C ASP A 149 -4.59 -16.42 -33.93
N GLU A 150 -4.19 -17.67 -34.20
CA GLU A 150 -4.46 -18.81 -33.33
C GLU A 150 -3.58 -18.78 -32.07
N THR A 151 -4.21 -18.80 -30.88
CA THR A 151 -3.53 -19.05 -29.60
C THR A 151 -3.53 -20.55 -29.34
N TYR A 152 -2.37 -21.09 -29.00
CA TYR A 152 -2.16 -22.51 -28.76
C TYR A 152 -2.00 -22.79 -27.27
N TYR A 153 -2.54 -23.92 -26.79
CA TYR A 153 -2.44 -24.33 -25.40
C TYR A 153 -2.37 -25.85 -25.24
N ASP A 154 -1.90 -26.30 -24.07
CA ASP A 154 -1.67 -27.71 -23.73
C ASP A 154 -0.71 -28.41 -24.71
N LEU A 155 0.37 -27.73 -25.09
CA LEU A 155 1.47 -28.28 -25.87
C LEU A 155 2.43 -29.07 -24.97
N ASP A 156 2.95 -30.21 -25.46
CA ASP A 156 3.97 -30.97 -24.74
C ASP A 156 5.36 -30.37 -25.02
N ILE A 157 5.81 -29.50 -24.14
CA ILE A 157 7.05 -28.72 -24.28
C ILE A 157 8.15 -29.28 -23.38
N SER A 158 9.38 -29.36 -23.91
CA SER A 158 10.55 -29.75 -23.15
C SER A 158 10.92 -28.70 -22.11
N ASP A 159 11.35 -29.15 -20.94
CA ASP A 159 11.99 -28.35 -19.89
C ASP A 159 13.27 -27.61 -20.37
N LYS A 160 13.93 -28.11 -21.42
CA LYS A 160 15.10 -27.49 -22.07
C LYS A 160 14.72 -26.41 -23.10
N ALA A 161 13.44 -26.24 -23.43
CA ALA A 161 13.02 -25.21 -24.36
C ALA A 161 13.14 -23.81 -23.75
N TYR A 162 13.76 -22.90 -24.50
CA TYR A 162 13.84 -21.49 -24.13
C TYR A 162 12.69 -20.72 -24.80
N VAL A 163 11.62 -20.48 -24.04
CA VAL A 163 10.44 -19.74 -24.49
C VAL A 163 10.80 -18.27 -24.71
N ILE A 164 10.51 -17.74 -25.91
CA ILE A 164 10.81 -16.36 -26.33
C ILE A 164 9.55 -15.50 -26.50
N ALA A 165 8.37 -16.12 -26.66
CA ALA A 165 7.11 -15.42 -26.59
C ALA A 165 5.99 -16.27 -25.98
N SER A 166 5.05 -15.64 -25.30
CA SER A 166 3.88 -16.29 -24.68
C SER A 166 2.61 -15.46 -24.90
N ALA A 167 1.46 -16.05 -24.58
CA ALA A 167 0.16 -15.38 -24.55
C ALA A 167 -0.71 -16.03 -23.46
N PHE A 168 -1.66 -15.28 -22.89
CA PHE A 168 -2.73 -15.89 -22.09
C PHE A 168 -3.67 -16.68 -23.00
N THR A 169 -4.40 -17.67 -22.49
CA THR A 169 -5.53 -18.21 -23.26
C THR A 169 -6.68 -17.18 -23.30
N PRO A 170 -7.23 -16.81 -24.48
CA PRO A 170 -8.27 -15.77 -24.55
C PRO A 170 -9.67 -16.16 -24.01
N TYR A 171 -10.48 -15.14 -23.66
CA TYR A 171 -11.91 -15.23 -23.36
C TYR A 171 -12.72 -15.48 -24.64
N GLY A 172 -13.22 -16.70 -24.87
CA GLY A 172 -14.03 -16.99 -26.07
C GLY A 172 -15.35 -16.22 -26.08
N LYS A 173 -15.53 -15.26 -26.99
CA LYS A 173 -16.84 -14.65 -27.30
C LYS A 173 -17.57 -15.46 -28.38
N ASN A 174 -18.85 -15.78 -28.17
CA ASN A 174 -19.69 -16.51 -29.13
C ASN A 174 -20.31 -15.54 -30.17
N PRO A 175 -20.18 -15.76 -31.50
CA PRO A 175 -20.75 -14.86 -32.51
C PRO A 175 -22.27 -14.93 -32.68
N LYS A 176 -22.99 -15.79 -31.94
CA LYS A 176 -24.44 -15.96 -32.08
C LYS A 176 -25.17 -15.89 -30.74
N ARG A 177 -25.84 -14.75 -30.53
CA ARG A 177 -26.89 -14.43 -29.53
C ARG A 177 -26.44 -14.36 -28.07
N GLY A 178 -26.52 -13.15 -27.50
CA GLY A 178 -27.35 -12.77 -26.35
C GLY A 178 -27.36 -13.57 -25.03
N GLU A 179 -26.65 -14.68 -24.88
CA GLU A 179 -26.68 -15.53 -23.69
C GLU A 179 -25.29 -16.13 -23.45
N GLY A 180 -24.62 -15.69 -22.37
CA GLY A 180 -23.57 -16.40 -21.62
C GLY A 180 -22.31 -16.92 -22.35
N PRO A 181 -21.19 -17.12 -21.63
CA PRO A 181 -19.99 -17.75 -22.18
C PRO A 181 -20.28 -19.22 -22.52
N ARG A 182 -19.95 -19.66 -23.75
CA ARG A 182 -19.92 -21.08 -24.09
C ARG A 182 -18.57 -21.62 -23.62
N VAL A 183 -18.58 -22.41 -22.53
CA VAL A 183 -17.49 -23.36 -22.25
C VAL A 183 -17.37 -24.27 -23.48
N PRO A 184 -16.22 -24.37 -24.18
CA PRO A 184 -16.04 -25.35 -25.22
C PRO A 184 -16.20 -26.75 -24.60
N ASP A 185 -16.73 -27.71 -25.37
CA ASP A 185 -17.07 -29.09 -24.98
C ASP A 185 -16.54 -29.60 -23.63
N LYS A 186 -17.46 -30.14 -22.81
CA LYS A 186 -17.42 -30.91 -21.54
C LYS A 186 -16.11 -31.40 -20.86
N ASP A 187 -14.91 -31.23 -21.45
CA ASP A 187 -13.60 -31.72 -20.99
C ASP A 187 -12.48 -30.63 -20.98
N VAL A 188 -12.79 -29.34 -20.93
CA VAL A 188 -11.74 -28.29 -21.06
C VAL A 188 -11.06 -27.93 -19.72
N ARG A 189 -9.73 -28.10 -19.68
CA ARG A 189 -8.80 -27.67 -18.61
C ARG A 189 -8.27 -26.22 -18.78
N SER A 190 -8.58 -25.54 -19.87
CA SER A 190 -8.02 -24.21 -20.17
C SER A 190 -8.65 -23.09 -19.37
N ASN A 191 -7.82 -22.23 -18.78
CA ASN A 191 -8.25 -21.05 -18.03
C ASN A 191 -7.68 -19.78 -18.69
N ILE A 192 -8.53 -18.77 -18.87
CA ILE A 192 -8.19 -17.48 -19.51
C ILE A 192 -7.05 -16.69 -18.82
N TYR A 193 -6.65 -17.19 -17.66
CA TYR A 193 -5.59 -16.67 -16.80
C TYR A 193 -4.29 -17.49 -16.87
N ASP A 194 -4.24 -18.52 -17.71
CA ASP A 194 -3.05 -19.35 -17.89
C ASP A 194 -2.19 -18.84 -19.06
N LEU A 195 -0.91 -18.65 -18.79
CA LEU A 195 0.11 -18.30 -19.78
C LEU A 195 0.60 -19.54 -20.54
N GLN A 196 0.61 -19.44 -21.86
CA GLN A 196 0.98 -20.52 -22.77
C GLN A 196 2.14 -20.09 -23.68
N PRO A 197 3.18 -20.91 -23.85
CA PRO A 197 4.26 -20.63 -24.80
C PRO A 197 3.73 -20.57 -26.24
N GLN A 198 4.06 -19.49 -26.95
CA GLN A 198 3.68 -19.30 -28.36
C GLN A 198 4.87 -19.35 -29.31
N MET A 199 6.08 -19.08 -28.80
CA MET A 199 7.32 -19.21 -29.55
C MET A 199 8.44 -19.67 -28.61
N TRP A 200 9.31 -20.56 -29.08
CA TRP A 200 10.47 -21.01 -28.32
C TRP A 200 11.65 -21.37 -29.23
N THR A 201 12.79 -21.55 -28.58
CA THR A 201 14.01 -22.08 -29.17
C THR A 201 14.47 -23.29 -28.39
N TYR A 202 15.24 -24.15 -29.05
CA TYR A 202 15.76 -25.38 -28.47
C TYR A 202 17.13 -25.67 -29.05
N GLU A 203 18.10 -25.92 -28.17
CA GLU A 203 19.40 -26.45 -28.55
C GLU A 203 19.45 -27.92 -28.09
N GLY A 204 19.43 -28.84 -29.05
CA GLY A 204 19.46 -30.28 -28.76
C GLY A 204 20.84 -30.77 -28.33
N GLU A 205 20.89 -31.99 -27.80
CA GLU A 205 22.14 -32.63 -27.37
C GLU A 205 23.16 -32.77 -28.52
N ASP A 206 22.65 -32.96 -29.74
CA ASP A 206 23.44 -33.02 -30.97
C ASP A 206 23.86 -31.63 -31.50
N LYS A 207 23.69 -30.58 -30.69
CA LYS A 207 24.00 -29.18 -31.00
C LYS A 207 23.24 -28.63 -32.21
N HIS A 208 22.13 -29.24 -32.60
CA HIS A 208 21.21 -28.62 -33.54
C HIS A 208 20.43 -27.50 -32.86
N ARG A 209 19.94 -26.59 -33.69
CA ARG A 209 19.14 -25.45 -33.23
C ARG A 209 17.77 -25.53 -33.88
N ALA A 210 16.74 -25.57 -33.06
CA ALA A 210 15.36 -25.48 -33.49
C ALA A 210 14.70 -24.20 -32.98
N SER A 211 13.87 -23.57 -33.80
CA SER A 211 13.00 -22.46 -33.41
C SER A 211 11.58 -22.79 -33.83
N VAL A 212 10.61 -22.53 -32.96
CA VAL A 212 9.19 -22.73 -33.24
C VAL A 212 8.44 -21.41 -33.12
N ILE A 213 7.65 -21.09 -34.15
CA ILE A 213 6.82 -19.90 -34.25
C ILE A 213 5.41 -20.36 -34.60
N LEU A 214 4.48 -20.36 -33.64
CA LEU A 214 3.16 -20.96 -33.86
C LEU A 214 2.22 -20.10 -34.71
N GLN A 215 2.51 -18.81 -34.84
CA GLN A 215 1.70 -17.89 -35.63
C GLN A 215 1.84 -18.19 -37.13
N GLY A 216 0.71 -18.19 -37.84
CA GLY A 216 0.63 -18.76 -39.18
C GLY A 216 -0.32 -18.08 -40.15
N ALA A 217 -1.17 -17.15 -39.68
CA ALA A 217 -2.08 -16.44 -40.56
C ALA A 217 -1.31 -15.56 -41.57
N PRO A 218 -1.77 -15.42 -42.83
CA PRO A 218 -1.07 -14.62 -43.84
C PRO A 218 -0.77 -13.19 -43.40
N GLU A 219 -1.75 -12.53 -42.77
CA GLU A 219 -1.61 -11.19 -42.18
C GLU A 219 -0.52 -11.14 -41.10
N THR A 220 -0.43 -12.18 -40.28
CA THR A 220 0.56 -12.29 -39.21
C THR A 220 1.96 -12.49 -39.75
N LEU A 221 2.14 -13.39 -40.71
CA LEU A 221 3.45 -13.65 -41.33
C LEU A 221 3.96 -12.42 -42.11
N ALA A 222 3.05 -11.53 -42.55
CA ALA A 222 3.40 -10.25 -43.16
C ALA A 222 3.73 -9.14 -42.14
N HIS A 223 3.45 -9.34 -40.84
CA HIS A 223 3.80 -8.39 -39.80
C HIS A 223 5.34 -8.26 -39.69
N ALA A 224 5.85 -7.03 -39.60
CA ALA A 224 7.30 -6.76 -39.65
C ALA A 224 8.08 -7.50 -38.56
N SER A 225 7.53 -7.55 -37.33
CA SER A 225 8.14 -8.27 -36.22
C SER A 225 8.21 -9.78 -36.48
N VAL A 226 7.11 -10.40 -36.90
CA VAL A 226 7.04 -11.86 -37.11
C VAL A 226 7.93 -12.28 -38.28
N ARG A 227 7.91 -11.53 -39.38
CA ARG A 227 8.84 -11.74 -40.50
C ARG A 227 10.29 -11.67 -40.04
N THR A 228 10.63 -10.66 -39.23
CA THR A 228 12.00 -10.53 -38.70
C THR A 228 12.36 -11.67 -37.77
N PHE A 229 11.44 -12.13 -36.92
CA PHE A 229 11.66 -13.30 -36.06
C PHE A 229 11.96 -14.54 -36.90
N ILE A 230 11.19 -14.80 -37.96
CA ILE A 230 11.44 -15.92 -38.88
C ILE A 230 12.84 -15.82 -39.51
N LEU A 231 13.22 -14.65 -40.02
CA LEU A 231 14.53 -14.43 -40.67
C LEU A 231 15.69 -14.60 -39.69
N ARG A 232 15.54 -14.09 -38.46
CA ARG A 232 16.51 -14.29 -37.38
C ARG A 232 16.55 -15.73 -36.91
N SER A 233 15.42 -16.45 -36.87
CA SER A 233 15.37 -17.88 -36.56
C SER A 233 16.18 -18.69 -37.58
N VAL A 234 16.08 -18.36 -38.88
CA VAL A 234 16.88 -19.01 -39.92
C VAL A 234 18.37 -18.74 -39.74
N ALA A 235 18.76 -17.48 -39.51
CA ALA A 235 20.16 -17.13 -39.27
C ALA A 235 20.73 -17.78 -38.00
N TRP A 236 19.95 -17.77 -36.90
CA TRP A 236 20.32 -18.35 -35.61
C TRP A 236 20.43 -19.88 -35.69
N ALA A 237 19.47 -20.54 -36.33
CA ALA A 237 19.47 -21.98 -36.55
C ALA A 237 20.62 -22.42 -37.47
N GLY A 238 20.94 -21.59 -38.48
CA GLY A 238 22.10 -21.73 -39.34
C GLY A 238 23.44 -21.34 -38.70
N LYS A 239 23.43 -20.97 -37.40
CA LYS A 239 24.63 -20.59 -36.62
C LYS A 239 25.43 -19.43 -37.21
N LEU A 240 24.75 -18.50 -37.88
CA LEU A 240 25.37 -17.24 -38.31
C LEU A 240 25.68 -16.36 -37.11
N GLU A 241 26.80 -15.63 -37.17
CA GLU A 241 27.23 -14.71 -36.11
C GLU A 241 26.27 -13.52 -35.98
N ASN A 242 25.83 -12.97 -37.12
CA ASN A 242 24.84 -11.89 -37.16
C ASN A 242 23.45 -12.44 -37.49
N VAL A 243 22.54 -12.45 -36.50
CA VAL A 243 21.15 -12.90 -36.71
C VAL A 243 20.35 -11.98 -37.63
N ASP A 244 20.78 -10.73 -37.81
CA ASP A 244 20.12 -9.75 -38.71
C ASP A 244 20.54 -9.88 -40.17
N THR A 245 21.37 -10.87 -40.53
CA THR A 245 21.91 -11.07 -41.89
C THR A 245 20.84 -11.01 -42.98
N PHE A 246 19.65 -11.56 -42.72
CA PHE A 246 18.55 -11.62 -43.69
C PHE A 246 17.46 -10.56 -43.46
N SER A 247 17.56 -9.79 -42.38
CA SER A 247 16.54 -8.81 -41.97
C SER A 247 16.64 -7.51 -42.79
N VAL A 248 15.51 -6.87 -43.05
CA VAL A 248 15.48 -5.56 -43.74
C VAL A 248 15.59 -4.44 -42.71
N LYS A 249 16.39 -3.41 -43.00
CA LYS A 249 16.61 -2.25 -42.09
C LYS A 249 15.31 -1.58 -41.64
N ALA A 250 14.31 -1.48 -42.52
CA ALA A 250 13.01 -0.90 -42.20
C ALA A 250 12.26 -1.72 -41.14
N ASP A 251 12.29 -3.05 -41.23
CA ASP A 251 11.63 -3.93 -40.24
C ASP A 251 12.34 -3.83 -38.88
N LEU A 252 13.68 -3.85 -38.88
CA LEU A 252 14.50 -3.68 -37.68
C LEU A 252 14.18 -2.38 -36.94
N ALA A 253 13.96 -1.28 -37.68
CA ALA A 253 13.61 0.03 -37.11
C ALA A 253 12.21 0.08 -36.47
N THR A 254 11.36 -0.93 -36.72
CA THR A 254 9.98 -1.01 -36.19
C THR A 254 9.83 -2.02 -35.05
N LEU A 255 10.82 -2.89 -34.79
CA LEU A 255 10.69 -3.95 -33.78
C LEU A 255 10.33 -3.43 -32.39
N ARG A 256 10.89 -2.27 -32.01
CA ARG A 256 10.65 -1.64 -30.72
C ARG A 256 9.27 -0.97 -30.64
N TYR A 257 8.76 -0.46 -31.76
CA TYR A 257 7.45 0.21 -31.88
C TYR A 257 6.60 -0.47 -32.97
N PRO A 258 6.23 -1.76 -32.78
CA PRO A 258 5.48 -2.51 -33.76
C PRO A 258 4.02 -2.03 -33.84
N ALA A 259 3.35 -2.30 -34.96
CA ALA A 259 1.91 -2.11 -35.04
C ALA A 259 1.22 -3.00 -34.00
N GLY A 260 0.25 -2.44 -33.25
CA GLY A 260 -0.39 -3.14 -32.13
C GLY A 260 0.43 -3.16 -30.83
N GLY A 261 1.64 -2.59 -30.79
CA GLY A 261 2.45 -2.46 -29.58
C GLY A 261 2.55 -1.02 -29.05
N PRO A 262 3.62 -0.68 -28.31
CA PRO A 262 3.82 0.67 -27.79
C PRO A 262 3.97 1.69 -28.92
N LEU A 263 3.38 2.87 -28.74
CA LEU A 263 3.56 4.02 -29.63
C LEU A 263 4.84 4.78 -29.28
N ARG A 264 5.41 5.57 -30.19
CA ARG A 264 6.43 6.59 -29.83
C ARG A 264 5.80 7.68 -28.97
N ALA A 265 6.56 8.38 -28.11
CA ALA A 265 5.97 9.36 -27.19
C ALA A 265 5.17 10.46 -27.91
N ALA A 266 5.70 10.98 -29.03
CA ALA A 266 5.00 11.98 -29.85
C ALA A 266 3.69 11.46 -30.49
N ASP A 267 3.58 10.15 -30.75
CA ASP A 267 2.36 9.53 -31.25
C ASP A 267 1.37 9.21 -30.12
N ALA A 268 1.87 8.89 -28.92
CA ALA A 268 1.05 8.69 -27.72
C ALA A 268 0.31 9.98 -27.33
N ILE A 269 0.94 11.15 -27.46
CA ILE A 269 0.29 12.45 -27.21
C ILE A 269 -0.96 12.64 -28.07
N LYS A 270 -0.97 12.14 -29.32
CA LYS A 270 -2.14 12.22 -30.21
C LYS A 270 -3.33 11.39 -29.72
N LYS A 271 -3.09 10.48 -28.77
CA LYS A 271 -4.11 9.65 -28.11
C LYS A 271 -4.61 10.26 -26.80
N PHE A 272 -4.01 11.37 -26.34
CA PHE A 272 -4.47 12.10 -25.17
C PHE A 272 -5.72 12.90 -25.48
N GLN A 273 -6.65 12.87 -24.53
CA GLN A 273 -7.84 13.72 -24.49
C GLN A 273 -7.75 14.50 -23.19
N MET A 274 -7.54 15.82 -23.31
CA MET A 274 -7.30 16.72 -22.18
C MET A 274 -8.38 17.79 -22.09
N GLN A 275 -8.50 18.41 -20.92
CA GLN A 275 -9.28 19.64 -20.77
C GLN A 275 -8.83 20.73 -21.74
N PRO A 276 -9.75 21.58 -22.23
CA PRO A 276 -9.41 22.65 -23.16
C PRO A 276 -8.33 23.60 -22.62
N GLY A 277 -7.43 24.04 -23.51
CA GLY A 277 -6.39 25.02 -23.19
C GLY A 277 -5.04 24.42 -22.81
N PHE A 278 -4.95 23.11 -22.58
CA PHE A 278 -3.68 22.44 -22.29
C PHE A 278 -3.03 21.83 -23.53
N VAL A 279 -1.70 21.84 -23.54
CA VAL A 279 -0.86 21.25 -24.58
C VAL A 279 0.17 20.35 -23.90
N ALA A 280 0.34 19.14 -24.45
CA ALA A 280 1.36 18.19 -24.02
C ALA A 280 2.55 18.21 -24.99
N SER A 281 3.76 18.07 -24.46
CA SER A 281 5.00 17.84 -25.22
C SER A 281 5.82 16.73 -24.57
N VAL A 282 6.71 16.11 -25.35
CA VAL A 282 7.69 15.17 -24.81
C VAL A 282 8.75 15.98 -24.03
N VAL A 283 9.25 15.42 -22.93
CA VAL A 283 10.42 15.95 -22.21
C VAL A 283 11.56 14.96 -22.24
N ALA A 284 11.26 13.69 -21.99
CA ALA A 284 12.22 12.61 -22.10
C ALA A 284 11.48 11.31 -22.45
N GLU A 285 12.11 10.48 -23.27
CA GLU A 285 11.64 9.12 -23.56
C GLU A 285 12.83 8.15 -23.58
N GLU A 286 12.54 6.86 -23.66
CA GLU A 286 13.54 5.84 -23.85
C GLU A 286 14.43 6.09 -25.10
N PRO A 287 15.76 5.83 -25.05
CA PRO A 287 16.52 5.26 -23.94
C PRO A 287 17.08 6.28 -22.94
N LEU A 288 16.76 7.58 -23.07
CA LEU A 288 17.29 8.59 -22.15
C LEU A 288 16.77 8.33 -20.73
N VAL A 289 15.47 8.02 -20.60
CA VAL A 289 14.83 7.67 -19.32
C VAL A 289 14.10 6.33 -19.42
N ASN A 290 14.16 5.51 -18.37
CA ASN A 290 13.45 4.23 -18.27
C ASN A 290 12.75 4.13 -16.90
N LYS A 291 11.44 3.85 -16.88
CA LYS A 291 10.61 3.79 -15.65
C LYS A 291 10.86 4.92 -14.63
N PRO A 292 10.64 6.20 -15.00
CA PRO A 292 10.76 7.30 -14.06
C PRO A 292 9.68 7.18 -12.97
N ILE A 293 10.07 7.28 -11.70
CA ILE A 293 9.13 7.14 -10.55
C ILE A 293 9.06 8.36 -9.64
N ALA A 294 10.07 9.23 -9.65
CA ALA A 294 10.04 10.49 -8.90
C ALA A 294 10.85 11.59 -9.61
N ILE A 295 10.38 12.83 -9.52
CA ILE A 295 11.09 14.03 -9.99
C ILE A 295 11.27 15.03 -8.85
N GLN A 296 12.43 15.65 -8.78
CA GLN A 296 12.71 16.82 -7.95
C GLN A 296 13.39 17.92 -8.79
N TRP A 297 13.31 19.15 -8.30
CA TRP A 297 13.86 20.33 -8.98
C TRP A 297 14.85 21.05 -8.07
N ASP A 298 16.06 21.31 -8.55
CA ASP A 298 17.07 22.00 -7.74
C ASP A 298 16.94 23.53 -7.76
N GLY A 299 17.83 24.21 -7.03
CA GLY A 299 17.85 25.67 -6.92
C GLY A 299 18.12 26.39 -8.24
N ARG A 300 18.58 25.68 -9.28
CA ARG A 300 18.78 26.17 -10.64
C ARG A 300 17.63 25.80 -11.58
N GLY A 301 16.65 25.04 -11.08
CA GLY A 301 15.54 24.52 -11.86
C GLY A 301 15.89 23.35 -12.78
N ARG A 302 16.97 22.63 -12.52
CA ARG A 302 17.29 21.40 -13.27
C ARG A 302 16.42 20.25 -12.78
N MET A 303 16.05 19.37 -13.71
CA MET A 303 15.24 18.19 -13.42
C MET A 303 16.11 17.05 -12.90
N TRP A 304 15.81 16.59 -11.70
CA TRP A 304 16.38 15.37 -11.12
C TRP A 304 15.33 14.27 -11.21
N VAL A 305 15.73 13.08 -11.69
CA VAL A 305 14.83 11.96 -11.94
C VAL A 305 15.35 10.71 -11.26
N ALA A 306 14.48 10.03 -10.52
CA ALA A 306 14.71 8.66 -10.06
C ALA A 306 14.08 7.67 -11.04
N GLU A 307 14.85 6.65 -11.42
CA GLU A 307 14.44 5.58 -12.35
C GLU A 307 14.48 4.24 -11.61
N THR A 308 13.41 3.45 -11.74
CA THR A 308 13.27 2.16 -11.04
C THR A 308 13.04 0.94 -11.96
N PRO A 309 14.01 0.59 -12.82
CA PRO A 309 13.96 -0.67 -13.58
C PRO A 309 13.97 -1.93 -12.71
N GLU A 310 14.30 -1.83 -11.41
CA GLU A 310 14.17 -2.93 -10.45
C GLU A 310 12.71 -3.25 -10.08
N TYR A 311 11.79 -2.29 -10.21
CA TYR A 311 10.41 -2.48 -9.79
C TYR A 311 9.67 -3.51 -10.68
N PRO A 312 8.92 -4.49 -10.10
CA PRO A 312 8.57 -4.61 -8.68
C PRO A 312 9.47 -5.57 -7.89
N ASN A 313 10.20 -6.49 -8.51
CA ASN A 313 10.80 -7.59 -7.75
C ASN A 313 12.12 -7.19 -7.04
N GLY A 314 12.82 -6.20 -7.56
CA GLY A 314 14.20 -5.89 -7.17
C GLY A 314 15.13 -7.08 -7.38
N LYS A 315 16.06 -7.27 -6.46
CA LYS A 315 16.97 -8.43 -6.45
C LYS A 315 16.34 -9.73 -5.93
N ARG A 316 15.03 -9.80 -5.73
CA ARG A 316 14.37 -11.02 -5.24
C ARG A 316 14.39 -12.10 -6.33
N PRO A 317 14.71 -13.37 -5.98
CA PRO A 317 14.67 -14.46 -6.95
C PRO A 317 13.24 -14.78 -7.38
N LEU A 318 13.06 -15.09 -8.66
CA LEU A 318 11.76 -15.50 -9.20
C LEU A 318 11.33 -16.84 -8.59
N ASN A 319 10.02 -17.00 -8.41
CA ASN A 319 9.36 -18.23 -7.97
C ASN A 319 8.50 -18.87 -9.07
N ALA A 320 8.53 -18.32 -10.28
CA ALA A 320 7.96 -18.89 -11.49
C ALA A 320 9.05 -19.04 -12.57
N PRO A 321 8.85 -19.89 -13.59
CA PRO A 321 9.71 -19.95 -14.76
C PRO A 321 9.92 -18.56 -15.37
N ALA A 322 11.16 -18.26 -15.80
CA ALA A 322 11.53 -16.93 -16.29
C ALA A 322 10.66 -16.40 -17.45
N TRP A 323 10.05 -17.30 -18.24
CA TRP A 323 9.17 -16.90 -19.34
C TRP A 323 7.76 -16.51 -18.90
N LYS A 324 7.37 -16.82 -17.66
CA LYS A 324 6.10 -16.38 -17.08
C LYS A 324 6.23 -15.04 -16.35
N GLU A 325 7.43 -14.62 -15.97
CA GLU A 325 7.66 -13.48 -15.09
C GLU A 325 8.84 -12.60 -15.56
N THR A 326 8.55 -11.36 -15.95
CA THR A 326 9.55 -10.37 -16.41
C THR A 326 9.76 -9.20 -15.45
N GLY A 327 9.25 -9.27 -14.22
CA GLY A 327 9.38 -8.21 -13.21
C GLY A 327 10.80 -7.99 -12.69
N VAL A 328 11.80 -8.61 -13.31
CA VAL A 328 13.22 -8.24 -13.24
C VAL A 328 13.79 -8.07 -14.64
N ARG A 329 14.69 -7.11 -14.81
CA ARG A 329 15.33 -6.84 -16.10
C ARG A 329 16.14 -8.02 -16.66
N GLU A 330 16.82 -8.77 -15.79
CA GLU A 330 17.62 -9.94 -16.14
C GLU A 330 17.31 -11.10 -15.18
N PRO A 331 16.51 -12.10 -15.61
CA PRO A 331 16.22 -13.29 -14.80
C PRO A 331 17.47 -14.11 -14.48
N GLY A 332 17.58 -14.60 -13.23
CA GLY A 332 18.61 -15.56 -12.82
C GLY A 332 19.88 -14.98 -12.18
N ASN A 333 20.11 -13.66 -12.21
CA ASN A 333 21.27 -13.03 -11.56
C ASN A 333 20.86 -12.05 -10.45
N TYR A 334 21.00 -12.49 -9.19
CA TYR A 334 20.55 -11.76 -8.00
C TYR A 334 21.68 -11.31 -7.06
N ASP A 335 22.91 -11.79 -7.28
CA ASP A 335 24.10 -11.33 -6.56
C ASP A 335 24.78 -10.21 -7.35
N ARG A 336 24.17 -9.03 -7.29
CA ARG A 336 24.59 -7.83 -8.01
C ARG A 336 24.15 -6.56 -7.27
N PRO A 337 24.77 -5.39 -7.53
CA PRO A 337 24.18 -4.11 -7.15
C PRO A 337 22.77 -3.96 -7.73
N GLY A 338 21.94 -3.14 -7.07
CA GLY A 338 20.67 -2.71 -7.65
C GLY A 338 20.92 -1.89 -8.92
N ARG A 339 19.90 -1.72 -9.77
CA ARG A 339 20.03 -1.02 -11.06
C ARG A 339 19.27 0.30 -11.11
N ASP A 340 18.64 0.66 -10.01
CA ASP A 340 17.97 1.95 -9.92
C ASP A 340 19.01 3.07 -9.84
N SER A 341 18.59 4.25 -10.27
CA SER A 341 19.48 5.40 -10.36
C SER A 341 18.76 6.71 -10.11
N ILE A 342 19.53 7.72 -9.73
CA ILE A 342 19.10 9.11 -9.69
C ILE A 342 20.01 9.87 -10.67
N SER A 343 19.39 10.63 -11.58
CA SER A 343 20.06 11.34 -12.66
C SER A 343 19.57 12.78 -12.77
N ILE A 344 20.38 13.64 -13.38
CA ILE A 344 20.02 15.00 -13.77
C ILE A 344 19.81 14.99 -15.29
N LEU A 345 18.64 15.44 -15.74
CA LEU A 345 18.35 15.61 -17.16
C LEU A 345 18.56 17.07 -17.57
N GLU A 346 19.20 17.26 -18.72
CA GLU A 346 19.54 18.55 -19.29
C GLU A 346 19.00 18.66 -20.73
N ASP A 347 18.35 19.78 -21.01
CA ASP A 347 18.07 20.25 -22.36
C ASP A 347 19.22 21.19 -22.76
N THR A 348 20.11 20.70 -23.61
CA THR A 348 21.30 21.46 -24.01
C THR A 348 21.05 22.43 -25.16
N ASN A 349 19.87 22.39 -25.78
CA ASN A 349 19.57 23.13 -27.00
C ASN A 349 18.41 24.15 -26.84
N GLY A 350 17.63 24.04 -25.76
CA GLY A 350 16.57 24.95 -25.35
C GLY A 350 15.20 24.69 -26.01
N ASP A 351 14.97 23.52 -26.60
CA ASP A 351 13.70 23.16 -27.25
C ASP A 351 12.64 22.57 -26.29
N GLY A 352 13.03 22.29 -25.04
CA GLY A 352 12.19 21.70 -24.01
C GLY A 352 12.22 20.17 -23.96
N GLU A 353 12.94 19.51 -24.86
CA GLU A 353 13.24 18.08 -24.83
C GLU A 353 14.66 17.87 -24.25
N MET A 354 14.75 17.05 -23.21
CA MET A 354 16.03 16.71 -22.60
C MET A 354 16.83 15.85 -23.58
N ASP A 355 18.09 16.19 -23.82
CA ASP A 355 18.98 15.48 -24.75
C ASP A 355 20.25 14.95 -24.08
N LYS A 356 20.42 15.22 -22.78
CA LYS A 356 21.56 14.75 -21.99
C LYS A 356 21.15 14.28 -20.60
N LYS A 357 21.78 13.18 -20.16
CA LYS A 357 21.60 12.56 -18.84
C LYS A 357 22.94 12.48 -18.11
N ASN A 358 23.00 13.09 -16.93
CA ASN A 358 24.13 12.96 -16.01
C ASN A 358 23.69 12.07 -14.83
N ILE A 359 24.26 10.88 -14.71
CA ILE A 359 23.96 9.97 -13.60
C ILE A 359 24.63 10.53 -12.33
N PHE A 360 23.81 10.88 -11.34
CA PHE A 360 24.30 11.31 -10.03
C PHE A 360 24.69 10.10 -9.17
N HIS A 361 23.83 9.07 -9.12
CA HIS A 361 24.12 7.80 -8.44
C HIS A 361 23.40 6.63 -9.11
N THR A 362 24.00 5.45 -9.05
CA THR A 362 23.42 4.17 -9.51
C THR A 362 23.75 3.09 -8.48
N GLY A 363 23.19 1.89 -8.62
CA GLY A 363 23.39 0.83 -7.62
C GLY A 363 22.24 0.72 -6.61
N LEU A 364 21.20 1.55 -6.74
CA LEU A 364 20.11 1.65 -5.79
C LEU A 364 19.14 0.47 -5.92
N GLU A 365 18.55 0.08 -4.80
CA GLU A 365 17.55 -0.98 -4.71
C GLU A 365 16.16 -0.37 -4.48
N LEU A 366 15.26 -0.51 -5.46
CA LEU A 366 13.86 -0.10 -5.37
C LEU A 366 13.68 1.33 -4.85
N VAL A 367 14.30 2.29 -5.54
CA VAL A 367 14.12 3.72 -5.26
C VAL A 367 12.69 4.12 -5.63
N THR A 368 11.98 4.74 -4.71
CA THR A 368 10.57 5.16 -4.89
C THR A 368 10.32 6.60 -4.47
N GLY A 369 11.35 7.30 -4.00
CA GLY A 369 11.26 8.69 -3.60
C GLY A 369 12.60 9.24 -3.11
N PHE A 370 12.82 10.53 -3.35
CA PHE A 370 13.99 11.24 -2.86
C PHE A 370 13.70 12.74 -2.73
N THR A 371 14.53 13.43 -1.97
CA THR A 371 14.55 14.90 -1.87
C THR A 371 15.99 15.41 -1.92
N LEU A 372 16.16 16.66 -2.36
CA LEU A 372 17.46 17.31 -2.42
C LEU A 372 17.85 17.81 -1.04
N SER A 373 19.10 17.59 -0.62
CA SER A 373 19.59 18.08 0.67
C SER A 373 21.09 18.34 0.66
N GLY A 374 21.49 19.53 1.10
CA GLY A 374 22.90 19.94 1.16
C GLY A 374 23.61 19.76 -0.19
N LYS A 375 24.65 18.92 -0.21
CA LYS A 375 25.45 18.61 -1.40
C LYS A 375 24.95 17.40 -2.21
N GLY A 376 23.73 16.93 -1.99
CA GLY A 376 23.26 15.73 -2.66
C GLY A 376 21.78 15.44 -2.45
N VAL A 377 21.43 14.16 -2.26
CA VAL A 377 20.04 13.72 -2.12
C VAL A 377 19.86 12.78 -0.94
N ILE A 378 18.69 12.86 -0.30
CA ILE A 378 18.21 11.83 0.63
C ILE A 378 17.19 10.98 -0.13
N ALA A 379 17.41 9.67 -0.22
CA ALA A 379 16.58 8.75 -0.98
C ALA A 379 16.21 7.52 -0.15
N VAL A 380 15.04 6.94 -0.42
CA VAL A 380 14.77 5.56 -0.02
C VAL A 380 15.48 4.62 -0.98
N ALA A 381 16.26 3.69 -0.43
CA ALA A 381 16.94 2.64 -1.16
C ALA A 381 16.95 1.39 -0.27
N GLN A 382 16.05 0.45 -0.56
CA GLN A 382 15.72 -0.63 0.38
C GLN A 382 16.99 -1.43 0.76
N PRO A 383 17.23 -1.68 2.06
CA PRO A 383 16.34 -1.53 3.21
C PRO A 383 16.49 -0.22 4.01
N HIS A 384 17.07 0.83 3.42
CA HIS A 384 17.49 2.05 4.11
C HIS A 384 16.83 3.32 3.55
N ILE A 385 16.87 4.40 4.34
CA ILE A 385 16.89 5.77 3.83
C ILE A 385 18.34 6.24 3.91
N VAL A 386 18.91 6.65 2.78
CA VAL A 386 20.33 7.00 2.63
C VAL A 386 20.50 8.46 2.23
N TYR A 387 21.60 9.07 2.69
CA TYR A 387 22.13 10.31 2.15
C TYR A 387 23.23 10.00 1.14
N LEU A 388 23.03 10.43 -0.10
CA LEU A 388 23.97 10.34 -1.20
C LEU A 388 24.60 11.72 -1.38
N GLU A 389 25.88 11.83 -1.05
CA GLU A 389 26.63 13.09 -1.00
C GLU A 389 27.63 13.15 -2.16
N ASP A 390 27.69 14.29 -2.84
CA ASP A 390 28.79 14.66 -3.73
C ASP A 390 29.79 15.51 -2.93
N THR A 391 30.90 14.90 -2.48
CA THR A 391 31.83 15.58 -1.58
C THR A 391 32.78 16.53 -2.29
N ASP A 392 33.05 16.33 -3.58
CA ASP A 392 34.05 17.07 -4.37
C ASP A 392 33.45 18.05 -5.41
N GLY A 393 32.15 17.97 -5.66
CA GLY A 393 31.39 18.87 -6.53
C GLY A 393 31.43 18.50 -8.02
N ASP A 394 31.78 17.27 -8.38
CA ASP A 394 31.82 16.81 -9.77
C ASP A 394 30.43 16.49 -10.37
N GLY A 395 29.38 16.55 -9.55
CA GLY A 395 28.01 16.25 -9.93
C GLY A 395 27.65 14.77 -9.77
N LYS A 396 28.42 13.98 -9.01
CA LYS A 396 28.15 12.57 -8.69
C LYS A 396 28.29 12.31 -7.21
N ALA A 397 27.44 11.41 -6.70
CA ALA A 397 27.60 10.94 -5.34
C ALA A 397 28.84 10.05 -5.24
N ASP A 398 29.77 10.40 -4.35
CA ASP A 398 30.95 9.62 -4.01
C ASP A 398 30.86 9.01 -2.60
N LYS A 399 29.81 9.36 -1.85
CA LYS A 399 29.58 8.86 -0.49
C LYS A 399 28.11 8.56 -0.23
N GLU A 400 27.86 7.33 0.22
CA GLU A 400 26.54 6.86 0.66
C GLU A 400 26.53 6.65 2.18
N THR A 401 25.62 7.34 2.88
CA THR A 401 25.48 7.28 4.34
C THR A 401 24.06 6.87 4.73
N PRO A 402 23.85 5.69 5.33
CA PRO A 402 22.55 5.32 5.89
C PRO A 402 22.12 6.29 6.99
N LEU A 403 20.93 6.88 6.87
CA LEU A 403 20.31 7.71 7.91
C LEU A 403 19.37 6.88 8.78
N PHE A 404 18.57 6.03 8.14
CA PHE A 404 17.60 5.17 8.81
C PHE A 404 17.60 3.75 8.22
N GLU A 405 17.49 2.75 9.08
CA GLU A 405 17.32 1.34 8.72
C GLU A 405 15.88 0.88 8.97
N GLY A 406 15.44 -0.22 8.34
CA GLY A 406 14.16 -0.87 8.62
C GLY A 406 13.10 -0.78 7.52
N PHE A 407 13.45 -0.23 6.35
CA PHE A 407 12.55 -0.02 5.21
C PHE A 407 12.65 -1.17 4.19
N ALA A 408 12.34 -2.40 4.63
CA ALA A 408 12.41 -3.61 3.81
C ALA A 408 11.02 -4.27 3.65
N PRO A 409 10.12 -3.68 2.85
CA PRO A 409 8.77 -4.22 2.76
C PRO A 409 8.74 -5.59 2.08
N GLY A 410 7.83 -6.44 2.57
CA GLY A 410 7.51 -7.71 1.92
C GLY A 410 6.78 -7.51 0.60
N ASP A 411 6.01 -6.43 0.50
CA ASP A 411 5.28 -6.01 -0.69
C ASP A 411 5.84 -4.69 -1.25
N THR A 412 6.37 -4.73 -2.47
CA THR A 412 7.16 -3.63 -3.04
C THR A 412 6.34 -2.48 -3.61
N HIS A 413 5.01 -2.53 -3.55
CA HIS A 413 4.18 -1.34 -3.77
C HIS A 413 3.73 -0.65 -2.47
N PHE A 414 3.88 -1.31 -1.32
CA PHE A 414 3.64 -0.73 0.00
C PHE A 414 4.95 -0.10 0.53
N VAL A 415 5.44 0.96 -0.11
CA VAL A 415 6.80 1.51 0.13
C VAL A 415 6.76 2.96 0.62
N ALA A 416 7.85 3.42 1.25
CA ALA A 416 8.07 4.85 1.48
C ALA A 416 8.23 5.59 0.14
N ASN A 417 7.59 6.74 -0.05
CA ASN A 417 7.53 7.46 -1.32
C ASN A 417 7.25 8.97 -1.13
N HIS A 418 7.42 9.76 -2.19
CA HIS A 418 7.10 11.21 -2.24
C HIS A 418 7.68 12.05 -1.09
N PHE A 419 8.98 12.31 -1.13
CA PHE A 419 9.69 13.04 -0.09
C PHE A 419 9.55 14.55 -0.32
N VAL A 420 8.94 15.26 0.63
CA VAL A 420 8.74 16.71 0.57
C VAL A 420 9.41 17.37 1.77
N GLU A 421 10.48 18.15 1.55
CA GLU A 421 11.00 19.03 2.60
C GLU A 421 10.08 20.25 2.74
N ALA A 422 9.43 20.34 3.90
CA ALA A 422 8.51 21.42 4.21
C ALA A 422 9.23 22.62 4.85
N PRO A 423 8.60 23.82 4.86
CA PRO A 423 9.15 25.03 5.47
C PRO A 423 9.62 24.88 6.92
N ASP A 424 9.02 23.98 7.70
CA ASP A 424 9.38 23.67 9.09
C ASP A 424 10.71 22.89 9.25
N GLY A 425 11.33 22.48 8.13
CA GLY A 425 12.60 21.76 8.07
C GLY A 425 12.49 20.28 8.37
N TRP A 426 11.31 19.70 8.22
CA TRP A 426 11.10 18.26 8.20
C TRP A 426 10.88 17.76 6.78
N VAL A 427 11.35 16.55 6.50
CA VAL A 427 10.98 15.82 5.29
C VAL A 427 9.78 14.95 5.61
N TYR A 428 8.65 15.21 4.94
CA TYR A 428 7.43 14.41 5.03
C TYR A 428 7.45 13.33 3.96
N VAL A 429 6.99 12.12 4.33
CA VAL A 429 7.04 10.93 3.48
C VAL A 429 5.76 10.13 3.65
N SER A 430 5.18 9.71 2.52
CA SER A 430 4.06 8.77 2.48
C SER A 430 4.59 7.33 2.49
N THR A 431 3.91 6.39 3.14
CA THR A 431 4.30 4.98 3.15
C THR A 431 3.12 4.03 3.15
N GLY A 432 3.16 3.04 2.27
CA GLY A 432 2.16 1.97 2.25
C GLY A 432 2.37 0.91 3.34
N SER A 433 3.60 0.67 3.78
CA SER A 433 3.92 -0.33 4.82
C SER A 433 4.38 0.29 6.13
N GLY A 434 4.33 -0.52 7.19
CA GLY A 434 5.00 -0.20 8.44
C GLY A 434 6.50 -0.57 8.43
N ALA A 435 7.27 0.10 9.28
CA ALA A 435 8.71 -0.11 9.42
C ALA A 435 9.16 0.04 10.88
N ASP A 436 10.17 -0.73 11.28
CA ASP A 436 10.91 -0.52 12.52
C ASP A 436 12.09 0.40 12.23
N ALA A 437 11.79 1.69 12.09
CA ALA A 437 12.76 2.67 11.63
C ALA A 437 13.81 2.95 12.70
N LYS A 438 15.06 2.55 12.46
CA LYS A 438 16.18 2.79 13.37
C LYS A 438 17.03 3.94 12.87
N SER A 439 17.14 5.01 13.65
CA SER A 439 18.09 6.10 13.39
C SER A 439 19.52 5.58 13.56
N VAL A 440 20.33 5.69 12.51
CA VAL A 440 21.75 5.29 12.56
C VAL A 440 22.53 6.22 13.50
N LYS A 441 22.16 7.51 13.53
CA LYS A 441 22.80 8.54 14.35
C LYS A 441 22.57 8.35 15.85
N THR A 442 21.35 7.99 16.25
CA THR A 442 20.96 7.95 17.68
C THR A 442 20.74 6.54 18.22
N GLY A 443 20.58 5.54 17.34
CA GLY A 443 20.16 4.18 17.71
C GLY A 443 18.69 4.05 18.12
N LYS A 444 17.92 5.16 18.17
CA LYS A 444 16.49 5.13 18.52
C LYS A 444 15.71 4.40 17.43
N VAL A 445 14.89 3.44 17.85
CA VAL A 445 13.92 2.74 17.00
C VAL A 445 12.56 3.41 17.18
N THR A 446 11.97 3.86 16.07
CA THR A 446 10.61 4.39 16.01
C THR A 446 9.76 3.44 15.17
N LYS A 447 8.58 3.08 15.68
CA LYS A 447 7.59 2.33 14.90
C LYS A 447 6.90 3.27 13.92
N ILE A 448 6.97 2.93 12.64
CA ILE A 448 6.24 3.60 11.56
C ILE A 448 5.14 2.65 11.09
N SER A 449 3.95 3.20 10.89
CA SER A 449 2.78 2.50 10.37
C SER A 449 2.39 3.12 9.02
N PRO A 450 1.61 2.42 8.19
CA PRO A 450 1.11 2.96 6.93
C PRO A 450 0.43 4.33 7.10
N GLY A 451 0.70 5.26 6.18
CA GLY A 451 0.26 6.66 6.24
C GLY A 451 1.40 7.64 5.99
N VAL A 452 1.54 8.67 6.84
CA VAL A 452 2.55 9.73 6.70
C VAL A 452 3.49 9.74 7.91
N PHE A 453 4.79 9.77 7.66
CA PHE A 453 5.82 10.01 8.68
C PHE A 453 6.69 11.20 8.28
N ARG A 454 7.52 11.69 9.22
CA ARG A 454 8.49 12.74 8.93
C ARG A 454 9.83 12.50 9.62
N PHE A 455 10.91 13.04 9.06
CA PHE A 455 12.25 12.95 9.65
C PHE A 455 13.08 14.23 9.45
N ARG A 456 14.10 14.41 10.29
CA ARG A 456 15.11 15.47 10.13
C ARG A 456 16.21 15.03 9.17
N THR A 457 16.63 15.91 8.26
CA THR A 457 17.62 15.63 7.21
C THR A 457 18.97 15.15 7.73
N ASP A 458 19.30 15.47 8.98
CA ASP A 458 20.53 15.04 9.66
C ASP A 458 20.46 13.63 10.30
N GLY A 459 19.33 12.93 10.12
CA GLY A 459 19.09 11.59 10.66
C GLY A 459 18.79 11.52 12.16
N SER A 460 18.60 12.64 12.85
CA SER A 460 18.49 12.65 14.32
C SER A 460 17.16 12.12 14.85
N VAL A 461 16.06 12.39 14.14
CA VAL A 461 14.70 12.04 14.59
C VAL A 461 13.85 11.64 13.39
N ILE A 462 13.02 10.62 13.61
CA ILE A 462 11.94 10.17 12.74
C ILE A 462 10.71 9.89 13.61
N GLU A 463 9.53 10.31 13.15
CA GLU A 463 8.27 10.18 13.89
C GLU A 463 7.05 10.02 12.97
N GLN A 464 6.03 9.32 13.48
CA GLN A 464 4.75 9.14 12.80
C GLN A 464 3.95 10.46 12.84
N VAL A 465 3.45 10.89 11.69
CA VAL A 465 2.51 12.02 11.59
C VAL A 465 1.08 11.50 11.59
N ALA A 466 0.75 10.58 10.69
CA ALA A 466 -0.61 10.04 10.55
C ALA A 466 -0.56 8.53 10.27
N SER A 467 -1.19 7.69 11.09
CA SER A 467 -1.31 6.26 10.83
C SER A 467 -2.59 5.92 10.05
N GLN A 468 -2.84 4.63 9.79
CA GLN A 468 -4.01 4.04 9.10
C GLN A 468 -4.11 4.29 7.58
N GLY A 469 -3.02 4.70 6.94
CA GLY A 469 -3.00 5.04 5.52
C GLY A 469 -3.23 3.86 4.57
N GLY A 470 -3.04 2.61 5.02
CA GLY A 470 -3.09 1.44 4.12
C GLY A 470 -2.07 1.57 2.99
N ASN A 471 -2.41 1.13 1.77
CA ASN A 471 -1.59 1.25 0.57
C ASN A 471 -1.39 2.72 0.12
N SER A 472 -0.64 3.51 0.90
CA SER A 472 -0.42 4.93 0.65
C SER A 472 0.70 5.18 -0.35
N PHE A 473 0.34 5.76 -1.49
CA PHE A 473 1.27 6.16 -2.54
C PHE A 473 0.82 7.52 -3.10
N GLY A 474 1.71 8.50 -3.07
CA GLY A 474 1.40 9.92 -3.26
C GLY A 474 1.51 10.67 -1.93
N GLY A 475 2.10 11.87 -1.97
CA GLY A 475 2.31 12.72 -0.79
C GLY A 475 2.57 14.17 -1.19
N GLU A 476 2.01 15.10 -0.42
CA GLU A 476 2.11 16.54 -0.69
C GLU A 476 2.03 17.37 0.59
N VAL A 477 2.80 18.47 0.62
CA VAL A 477 2.72 19.52 1.64
C VAL A 477 2.54 20.88 0.95
N THR A 478 1.44 21.57 1.26
CA THR A 478 1.12 22.87 0.64
C THR A 478 1.91 24.01 1.28
N SER A 479 1.94 25.18 0.62
CA SER A 479 2.60 26.38 1.17
C SER A 479 1.99 26.87 2.48
N ASP A 480 0.74 26.51 2.77
CA ASP A 480 0.08 26.81 4.04
C ASP A 480 0.14 25.63 5.04
N MET A 481 0.93 24.59 4.79
CA MET A 481 1.18 23.44 5.67
C MET A 481 -0.03 22.49 5.84
N GLU A 482 -0.90 22.37 4.84
CA GLU A 482 -1.79 21.20 4.75
C GLU A 482 -1.01 20.00 4.19
N ILE A 483 -1.41 18.80 4.60
CA ILE A 483 -0.74 17.55 4.23
C ILE A 483 -1.76 16.60 3.61
N TYR A 484 -1.44 16.09 2.43
CA TYR A 484 -2.25 15.11 1.71
C TYR A 484 -1.43 13.88 1.38
N HIS A 485 -2.08 12.73 1.31
CA HIS A 485 -1.49 11.51 0.76
C HIS A 485 -2.52 10.72 -0.04
N GLY A 486 -2.02 9.88 -0.93
CA GLY A 486 -2.87 8.96 -1.70
C GLY A 486 -3.17 7.71 -0.90
N LYS A 487 -4.29 7.05 -1.23
CA LYS A 487 -4.63 5.71 -0.73
C LYS A 487 -5.14 4.83 -1.86
N ALA A 488 -4.23 4.05 -2.42
CA ALA A 488 -4.57 3.03 -3.41
C ALA A 488 -5.51 1.97 -2.81
N THR A 489 -6.16 1.21 -3.69
CA THR A 489 -7.05 0.05 -3.46
C THR A 489 -8.30 0.30 -2.60
N SER A 490 -8.55 1.54 -2.15
CA SER A 490 -9.63 1.84 -1.21
C SER A 490 -10.90 2.45 -1.83
N GLY A 491 -10.84 2.89 -3.09
CA GLY A 491 -11.88 3.74 -3.70
C GLY A 491 -11.89 5.19 -3.18
N ASN A 492 -10.95 5.53 -2.29
CA ASN A 492 -10.80 6.84 -1.65
C ASN A 492 -9.40 7.40 -2.00
N PRO A 493 -9.21 7.96 -3.20
CA PRO A 493 -7.87 8.20 -3.73
C PRO A 493 -7.06 9.25 -2.95
N ILE A 494 -7.71 10.15 -2.20
CA ILE A 494 -7.09 11.32 -1.57
C ILE A 494 -7.51 11.41 -0.11
N GLU A 495 -6.51 11.48 0.77
CA GLU A 495 -6.67 11.61 2.22
C GLU A 495 -6.05 12.92 2.71
N HIS A 496 -6.77 13.67 3.54
CA HIS A 496 -6.29 14.88 4.19
C HIS A 496 -5.86 14.58 5.62
N VAL A 497 -4.61 14.87 5.99
CA VAL A 497 -4.12 14.70 7.37
C VAL A 497 -4.60 15.88 8.22
N VAL A 498 -5.51 15.61 9.16
CA VAL A 498 -6.16 16.62 10.00
C VAL A 498 -5.44 16.78 11.33
N MET A 499 -4.98 15.67 11.91
CA MET A 499 -4.43 15.65 13.27
C MET A 499 -3.24 14.71 13.37
N PRO A 500 -2.11 15.16 13.93
CA PRO A 500 -0.98 14.28 14.12
C PRO A 500 -1.17 13.27 15.28
N GLU A 501 -0.53 12.11 15.15
CA GLU A 501 -0.62 11.01 16.11
C GLU A 501 -0.15 11.40 17.52
N TRP A 502 0.82 12.30 17.68
CA TRP A 502 1.28 12.76 19.00
C TRP A 502 0.26 13.60 19.76
N VAL A 503 -0.80 14.09 19.08
CA VAL A 503 -1.97 14.73 19.72
C VAL A 503 -3.02 13.68 20.00
N LEU A 504 -3.33 12.81 19.03
CA LEU A 504 -4.32 11.73 19.19
C LEU A 504 -3.94 10.76 20.32
N ALA A 505 -2.65 10.50 20.52
CA ALA A 505 -2.11 9.68 21.62
C ALA A 505 -2.54 10.15 23.01
N LYS A 506 -2.94 11.42 23.15
CA LYS A 506 -3.32 12.07 24.42
C LYS A 506 -4.82 12.27 24.58
N SER A 507 -5.64 11.73 23.66
CA SER A 507 -7.10 11.87 23.64
C SER A 507 -7.77 10.51 23.43
N SER A 508 -8.94 10.25 24.03
CA SER A 508 -9.74 9.03 23.80
C SER A 508 -10.85 9.18 22.77
N THR A 509 -10.94 10.31 22.07
CA THR A 509 -12.05 10.59 21.13
C THR A 509 -11.99 9.72 19.87
N LYS A 510 -13.08 9.75 19.08
CA LYS A 510 -13.19 9.06 17.78
C LYS A 510 -12.37 9.70 16.64
N ALA A 511 -11.59 10.74 16.92
CA ALA A 511 -10.81 11.42 15.89
C ALA A 511 -9.72 10.51 15.31
N GLY A 512 -9.70 10.40 13.98
CA GLY A 512 -8.60 9.78 13.23
C GLY A 512 -7.56 10.80 12.78
N ALA A 513 -6.41 10.32 12.30
CA ALA A 513 -5.35 11.18 11.80
C ALA A 513 -5.73 11.86 10.48
N PHE A 514 -6.53 11.19 9.63
CA PHE A 514 -6.96 11.71 8.34
C PHE A 514 -8.48 11.76 8.19
N SER A 515 -8.91 12.50 7.17
CA SER A 515 -10.26 12.47 6.63
C SER A 515 -10.19 12.29 5.12
N SER A 516 -10.94 11.33 4.59
CA SER A 516 -11.03 11.13 3.15
C SER A 516 -11.68 12.33 2.50
N VAL A 517 -11.02 12.88 1.48
CA VAL A 517 -11.49 14.06 0.75
C VAL A 517 -12.78 13.70 -0.01
N ASN A 518 -12.84 12.52 -0.62
CA ASN A 518 -14.02 11.97 -1.29
C ASN A 518 -14.15 10.46 -1.09
N PRO A 519 -14.95 10.01 -0.12
CA PRO A 519 -15.21 8.59 0.06
C PRO A 519 -15.97 7.97 -1.13
N GLY A 520 -15.49 6.86 -1.66
CA GLY A 520 -16.13 6.07 -2.72
C GLY A 520 -16.11 6.75 -4.09
N ARG A 521 -15.07 7.54 -4.38
CA ARG A 521 -14.98 8.38 -5.57
C ARG A 521 -15.04 7.53 -6.85
N GLN A 522 -16.07 7.79 -7.67
CA GLN A 522 -16.18 7.23 -9.01
C GLN A 522 -15.26 7.96 -9.98
N VAL A 523 -14.77 7.23 -10.98
CA VAL A 523 -14.08 7.84 -12.12
C VAL A 523 -15.10 8.46 -13.09
N ALA A 524 -14.75 9.57 -13.74
CA ALA A 524 -15.55 10.23 -14.77
C ALA A 524 -15.44 9.55 -16.14
N ARG A 525 -14.66 8.48 -16.29
CA ARG A 525 -14.52 7.70 -17.53
C ARG A 525 -15.71 6.76 -17.71
N LYS A 526 -16.69 7.15 -18.53
CA LYS A 526 -17.89 6.32 -18.83
C LYS A 526 -17.62 5.18 -19.79
N ASP A 527 -16.67 5.36 -20.70
CA ASP A 527 -16.19 4.36 -21.65
C ASP A 527 -15.00 3.60 -21.05
N LEU A 528 -15.24 2.93 -19.92
CA LEU A 528 -14.25 2.06 -19.31
C LEU A 528 -13.79 1.03 -20.37
N PRO A 529 -12.48 0.84 -20.55
CA PRO A 529 -12.00 -0.10 -21.55
C PRO A 529 -12.42 -1.52 -21.14
N GLU A 530 -12.68 -2.42 -22.09
CA GLU A 530 -13.08 -3.82 -21.76
C GLU A 530 -12.10 -4.49 -20.79
N ARG A 531 -10.81 -4.11 -20.86
CA ARG A 531 -9.74 -4.59 -19.97
C ARG A 531 -9.82 -4.07 -18.53
N ALA A 532 -10.68 -3.09 -18.20
CA ALA A 532 -10.78 -2.55 -16.85
C ALA A 532 -11.26 -3.60 -15.85
N ASN A 533 -12.25 -4.42 -16.22
CA ASN A 533 -12.81 -5.48 -15.38
C ASN A 533 -11.80 -6.58 -15.02
N ILE A 534 -10.71 -6.71 -15.79
CA ILE A 534 -9.66 -7.73 -15.61
C ILE A 534 -8.35 -7.13 -15.10
N ARG A 535 -8.30 -5.82 -14.82
CA ARG A 535 -7.10 -5.12 -14.34
C ARG A 535 -7.34 -4.33 -13.07
N GLN A 536 -8.54 -3.79 -12.89
CA GLN A 536 -8.99 -3.28 -11.61
C GLN A 536 -9.28 -4.46 -10.68
N ILE A 537 -8.95 -4.29 -9.41
CA ILE A 537 -9.14 -5.28 -8.35
C ILE A 537 -10.61 -5.16 -7.89
N ASP A 538 -10.84 -4.73 -6.65
CA ASP A 538 -12.17 -4.63 -6.06
C ASP A 538 -12.92 -3.35 -6.46
N GLN A 539 -12.22 -2.33 -6.97
CA GLN A 539 -12.78 -0.98 -7.15
C GLN A 539 -13.11 -0.66 -8.63
N VAL A 540 -13.76 -1.60 -9.34
CA VAL A 540 -14.17 -1.40 -10.75
C VAL A 540 -15.05 -0.15 -10.89
N GLY A 541 -14.66 0.78 -11.78
CA GLY A 541 -15.34 2.08 -11.95
C GLY A 541 -15.05 3.12 -10.85
N ARG A 542 -14.11 2.82 -9.96
CA ARG A 542 -13.54 3.74 -8.96
C ARG A 542 -12.02 3.71 -9.03
N PHE A 543 -11.36 4.52 -8.20
CA PHE A 543 -9.90 4.52 -8.08
C PHE A 543 -9.41 3.24 -7.39
N THR A 544 -8.50 2.53 -8.04
CA THR A 544 -7.92 1.25 -7.61
C THR A 544 -6.42 1.36 -7.36
N ALA A 545 -5.67 2.09 -8.18
CA ALA A 545 -4.22 2.23 -8.06
C ALA A 545 -3.82 3.70 -8.14
N ALA A 546 -4.56 4.57 -7.45
CA ALA A 546 -4.19 5.97 -7.36
C ALA A 546 -2.74 6.13 -6.85
N CYS A 547 -1.86 6.79 -7.61
CA CYS A 547 -0.43 6.88 -7.31
C CYS A 547 0.08 8.32 -7.01
N SER A 548 -0.73 9.36 -7.23
CA SER A 548 -0.28 10.74 -6.97
C SER A 548 -1.32 11.53 -6.18
N THR A 549 -0.86 12.59 -5.52
CA THR A 549 -1.74 13.53 -4.78
C THR A 549 -1.12 14.92 -4.79
N ALA A 550 -0.86 15.46 -5.99
CA ALA A 550 -0.15 16.73 -6.13
C ALA A 550 -1.12 17.92 -6.07
N VAL A 551 -0.75 18.99 -5.37
CA VAL A 551 -1.56 20.22 -5.30
C VAL A 551 -0.94 21.28 -6.22
N TYR A 552 -1.77 21.88 -7.09
CA TYR A 552 -1.26 22.92 -7.97
C TYR A 552 -1.02 24.25 -7.24
N GLU A 553 0.26 24.58 -7.05
CA GLU A 553 0.74 25.88 -6.58
C GLU A 553 1.82 26.44 -7.53
N GLY A 554 1.66 26.18 -8.84
CA GLY A 554 2.62 26.57 -9.87
C GLY A 554 2.48 28.02 -10.35
N GLY A 555 1.29 28.61 -10.20
CA GLY A 555 0.98 30.01 -10.52
C GLY A 555 0.95 30.38 -12.00
N ALA A 556 1.31 29.48 -12.92
CA ALA A 556 1.31 29.71 -14.37
C ALA A 556 -0.06 29.49 -15.00
N TRP A 557 -0.86 28.56 -14.47
CA TRP A 557 -2.16 28.22 -15.01
C TRP A 557 -3.21 29.25 -14.59
N PRO A 558 -4.38 29.26 -15.25
CA PRO A 558 -5.52 30.05 -14.80
C PRO A 558 -5.80 29.85 -13.31
N LYS A 559 -6.16 30.94 -12.63
CA LYS A 559 -6.23 31.01 -11.15
C LYS A 559 -7.18 29.98 -10.53
N GLU A 560 -8.17 29.51 -11.28
CA GLU A 560 -9.12 28.48 -10.87
C GLU A 560 -8.43 27.13 -10.57
N TYR A 561 -7.29 26.83 -11.17
CA TYR A 561 -6.53 25.61 -10.89
C TYR A 561 -5.72 25.69 -9.60
N ASN A 562 -5.47 26.89 -9.05
CA ASN A 562 -4.68 27.04 -7.83
C ASN A 562 -5.36 26.33 -6.65
N GLY A 563 -4.63 25.42 -6.02
CA GLY A 563 -5.13 24.61 -4.90
C GLY A 563 -5.97 23.39 -5.32
N MET A 564 -6.14 23.10 -6.62
CA MET A 564 -6.72 21.83 -7.07
C MET A 564 -5.73 20.67 -6.86
N ILE A 565 -6.26 19.48 -6.57
CA ILE A 565 -5.48 18.24 -6.45
C ILE A 565 -5.54 17.44 -7.74
N PHE A 566 -4.40 16.86 -8.09
CA PHE A 566 -4.21 15.95 -9.21
C PHE A 566 -3.78 14.56 -8.75
N THR A 567 -4.52 13.55 -9.22
CA THR A 567 -4.26 12.15 -8.91
C THR A 567 -4.22 11.31 -10.18
N THR A 568 -3.15 10.55 -10.39
CA THR A 568 -3.04 9.59 -11.47
C THR A 568 -3.77 8.29 -11.15
N GLU A 569 -4.29 7.61 -12.17
CA GLU A 569 -4.80 6.25 -12.08
C GLU A 569 -4.31 5.44 -13.28
N PRO A 570 -3.16 4.75 -13.14
CA PRO A 570 -2.47 4.12 -14.26
C PRO A 570 -3.19 2.90 -14.84
N ILE A 571 -4.09 2.25 -14.09
CA ILE A 571 -4.88 1.13 -14.64
C ILE A 571 -5.89 1.62 -15.67
N LEU A 572 -6.39 2.85 -15.46
CA LEU A 572 -7.43 3.47 -16.28
C LEU A 572 -6.89 4.55 -17.21
N ASP A 573 -5.57 4.66 -17.39
CA ASP A 573 -4.92 5.57 -18.33
C ASP A 573 -5.33 7.05 -18.12
N ILE A 574 -5.57 7.48 -16.87
CA ILE A 574 -6.15 8.81 -16.56
C ILE A 574 -5.32 9.62 -15.56
N ILE A 575 -5.51 10.94 -15.62
CA ILE A 575 -5.16 11.89 -14.57
C ILE A 575 -6.46 12.60 -14.17
N HIS A 576 -6.80 12.48 -12.90
CA HIS A 576 -7.93 13.12 -12.26
C HIS A 576 -7.54 14.51 -11.73
N CYS A 577 -8.49 15.44 -11.71
CA CYS A 577 -8.34 16.77 -11.11
C CYS A 577 -9.61 17.14 -10.37
N GLU A 578 -9.49 17.70 -9.17
CA GLU A 578 -10.63 18.24 -8.45
C GLU A 578 -10.32 19.41 -7.52
N THR A 579 -11.37 20.19 -7.23
CA THR A 579 -11.32 21.24 -6.22
C THR A 579 -11.48 20.66 -4.83
N ILE A 580 -10.90 21.35 -3.85
CA ILE A 580 -11.08 21.05 -2.44
C ILE A 580 -11.76 22.24 -1.77
N LYS A 581 -12.68 21.94 -0.86
CA LYS A 581 -13.35 22.90 -0.02
C LYS A 581 -13.13 22.54 1.45
N GLN A 582 -12.88 23.56 2.26
CA GLN A 582 -12.84 23.40 3.70
C GLN A 582 -14.25 23.11 4.26
N ASP A 583 -14.35 22.11 5.12
CA ASP A 583 -15.52 21.78 5.94
C ASP A 583 -15.08 21.57 7.39
N GLY A 584 -15.31 22.57 8.25
CA GLY A 584 -14.70 22.59 9.57
C GLY A 584 -13.17 22.49 9.47
N PRO A 585 -12.50 21.65 10.29
CA PRO A 585 -11.05 21.48 10.24
C PRO A 585 -10.58 20.54 9.12
N VAL A 586 -11.51 19.95 8.35
CA VAL A 586 -11.19 18.99 7.30
C VAL A 586 -11.33 19.60 5.92
N MET A 587 -10.79 18.89 4.94
CA MET A 587 -10.81 19.25 3.54
C MET A 587 -11.62 18.19 2.78
N LYS A 588 -12.59 18.61 1.98
CA LYS A 588 -13.53 17.75 1.26
C LYS A 588 -13.57 18.13 -0.22
N GLY A 589 -13.79 17.16 -1.09
CA GLY A 589 -14.05 17.43 -2.50
C GLY A 589 -15.52 17.74 -2.74
N PRO A 590 -15.90 18.00 -4.00
CA PRO A 590 -17.29 18.21 -4.36
C PRO A 590 -18.10 16.92 -4.23
N GLU A 591 -19.32 17.01 -3.68
CA GLU A 591 -20.26 15.87 -3.57
C GLU A 591 -20.62 15.26 -4.93
N LYS A 592 -20.55 16.06 -5.99
CA LYS A 592 -20.75 15.63 -7.38
C LYS A 592 -19.59 16.11 -8.25
N MET A 593 -19.09 15.21 -9.08
CA MET A 593 -18.16 15.51 -10.15
C MET A 593 -18.84 16.41 -11.19
N ASP A 594 -18.53 17.72 -11.19
CA ASP A 594 -18.94 18.65 -12.25
C ASP A 594 -17.90 18.64 -13.39
N ILE A 595 -17.61 17.46 -13.92
CA ILE A 595 -16.75 17.30 -15.08
C ILE A 595 -17.37 16.31 -16.06
N GLN A 596 -17.49 16.73 -17.32
CA GLN A 596 -18.05 15.91 -18.40
C GLN A 596 -17.12 14.73 -18.80
N ALA A 597 -15.84 14.76 -18.39
CA ALA A 597 -14.80 13.74 -18.65
C ALA A 597 -13.62 13.89 -17.67
N GLU A 598 -12.71 12.93 -17.58
CA GLU A 598 -11.47 13.07 -16.80
C GLU A 598 -10.58 14.23 -17.28
N TRP A 599 -9.69 14.75 -16.42
CA TRP A 599 -8.85 15.92 -16.78
C TRP A 599 -7.89 15.60 -17.92
N LEU A 600 -7.24 14.44 -17.85
CA LEU A 600 -6.57 13.80 -18.97
C LEU A 600 -6.96 12.33 -18.99
N ARG A 601 -7.25 11.80 -20.18
CA ARG A 601 -7.32 10.36 -20.43
C ARG A 601 -6.61 10.01 -21.73
N SER A 602 -6.03 8.82 -21.80
CA SER A 602 -5.44 8.30 -23.03
C SER A 602 -6.28 7.18 -23.64
N THR A 603 -6.25 7.10 -24.97
CA THR A 603 -6.69 5.92 -25.73
C THR A 603 -5.53 5.02 -26.13
N ASP A 604 -4.29 5.42 -25.81
CA ASP A 604 -3.13 4.53 -25.81
C ASP A 604 -3.13 3.75 -24.49
N TYR A 605 -3.27 2.44 -24.62
CA TYR A 605 -3.39 1.51 -23.52
C TYR A 605 -2.05 1.14 -22.87
N TRP A 606 -0.94 1.65 -23.39
CA TRP A 606 0.36 1.60 -22.73
C TRP A 606 0.57 2.77 -21.77
N PHE A 607 -0.19 3.86 -21.91
CA PHE A 607 -0.06 5.06 -21.07
C PHE A 607 -0.42 4.75 -19.62
N CYS A 608 0.60 4.73 -18.77
CA CYS A 608 0.56 4.28 -17.40
C CYS A 608 1.12 5.38 -16.49
N PRO A 609 0.36 6.48 -16.26
CA PRO A 609 0.83 7.61 -15.46
C PRO A 609 0.97 7.18 -14.00
N VAL A 610 2.19 7.07 -13.50
CA VAL A 610 2.47 6.65 -12.12
C VAL A 610 2.65 7.83 -11.18
N ASP A 611 2.99 9.01 -11.69
CA ASP A 611 3.10 10.21 -10.86
C ASP A 611 2.94 11.50 -11.68
N VAL A 612 2.64 12.61 -11.00
CA VAL A 612 2.71 13.97 -11.54
C VAL A 612 3.49 14.87 -10.59
N SER A 613 4.39 15.68 -11.15
CA SER A 613 5.14 16.70 -10.43
C SER A 613 4.97 18.06 -11.11
N PHE A 614 5.01 19.15 -10.35
CA PHE A 614 4.98 20.51 -10.91
C PHE A 614 6.39 21.09 -10.95
N GLY A 615 6.81 21.64 -12.08
CA GLY A 615 8.13 22.24 -12.25
C GLY A 615 8.20 23.72 -11.89
N PRO A 616 9.40 24.31 -11.82
CA PRO A 616 9.62 25.72 -11.49
C PRO A 616 9.04 26.70 -12.52
N ASP A 617 8.77 26.23 -13.74
CA ASP A 617 8.09 26.96 -14.82
C ASP A 617 6.55 26.93 -14.67
N GLY A 618 6.03 26.23 -13.67
CA GLY A 618 4.59 26.12 -13.38
C GLY A 618 3.84 25.12 -14.26
N ALA A 619 4.54 24.34 -15.09
CA ALA A 619 3.98 23.23 -15.85
C ALA A 619 3.86 21.95 -15.01
N MET A 620 3.00 21.03 -15.45
CA MET A 620 2.93 19.66 -14.94
C MET A 620 3.88 18.76 -15.72
N TYR A 621 4.52 17.83 -15.03
CA TYR A 621 5.36 16.78 -15.58
C TYR A 621 4.76 15.43 -15.18
N VAL A 622 4.35 14.64 -16.17
CA VAL A 622 3.74 13.33 -16.00
C VAL A 622 4.82 12.26 -16.14
N LEU A 623 4.97 11.43 -15.13
CA LEU A 623 5.85 10.26 -15.16
C LEU A 623 5.02 9.06 -15.63
N ASP A 624 5.38 8.53 -16.78
CA ASP A 624 4.69 7.41 -17.41
C ASP A 624 5.63 6.21 -17.50
N PHE A 625 5.24 5.08 -16.91
CA PHE A 625 5.99 3.83 -17.04
C PHE A 625 5.89 3.22 -18.44
N ASN A 626 4.87 3.60 -19.22
CA ASN A 626 4.57 3.09 -20.54
C ASN A 626 4.63 1.55 -20.59
N THR A 627 3.72 0.90 -19.88
CA THR A 627 3.72 -0.57 -19.70
C THR A 627 2.30 -1.13 -19.79
N PRO A 628 2.11 -2.35 -20.33
CA PRO A 628 0.84 -3.03 -20.30
C PRO A 628 0.41 -3.41 -18.88
N VAL A 629 1.32 -3.52 -17.91
CA VAL A 629 0.97 -3.89 -16.53
C VAL A 629 1.81 -3.12 -15.52
N VAL A 630 1.12 -2.52 -14.55
CA VAL A 630 1.74 -1.87 -13.38
C VAL A 630 1.28 -2.49 -12.06
N THR A 631 0.09 -3.07 -12.02
CA THR A 631 -0.56 -3.59 -10.80
C THR A 631 0.16 -4.77 -10.17
N HIS A 632 0.05 -4.89 -8.85
CA HIS A 632 0.51 -6.02 -8.06
C HIS A 632 -0.52 -7.15 -7.93
N ASN A 633 -1.81 -6.85 -8.07
CA ASN A 633 -2.90 -7.82 -7.88
C ASN A 633 -3.74 -7.92 -9.18
N ASP A 634 -3.09 -8.06 -10.33
CA ASP A 634 -3.79 -8.19 -11.61
C ASP A 634 -4.52 -9.55 -11.67
N THR A 635 -5.84 -9.52 -11.83
CA THR A 635 -6.69 -10.72 -11.78
C THR A 635 -6.44 -11.70 -12.92
N ARG A 636 -5.64 -11.32 -13.94
CA ARG A 636 -5.26 -12.24 -15.01
C ARG A 636 -4.16 -13.24 -14.62
N GLY A 637 -3.53 -13.12 -13.46
CA GLY A 637 -2.49 -14.03 -12.99
C GLY A 637 -2.60 -14.30 -11.49
N PRO A 638 -3.12 -15.47 -11.06
CA PRO A 638 -3.31 -15.76 -9.64
C PRO A 638 -1.99 -16.01 -8.90
N GLU A 639 -0.93 -16.44 -9.60
CA GLU A 639 0.39 -16.64 -9.01
C GLU A 639 1.07 -15.28 -8.76
N HIS A 640 1.64 -15.11 -7.56
CA HIS A 640 2.35 -13.89 -7.17
C HIS A 640 3.84 -14.19 -6.94
N SER A 641 4.68 -13.20 -7.24
CA SER A 641 6.12 -13.23 -7.02
C SER A 641 6.47 -13.15 -5.54
N LYS A 642 7.76 -13.30 -5.19
CA LYS A 642 8.24 -13.08 -3.82
C LYS A 642 8.09 -11.63 -3.32
N SER A 643 7.80 -10.68 -4.21
CA SER A 643 7.48 -9.29 -3.85
C SER A 643 5.97 -9.03 -3.79
N ASN A 644 5.16 -10.08 -3.80
CA ASN A 644 3.69 -10.01 -3.85
C ASN A 644 3.15 -9.26 -5.08
N ALA A 645 3.88 -9.28 -6.21
CA ALA A 645 3.38 -8.79 -7.49
C ALA A 645 2.88 -9.95 -8.33
N SER A 646 1.75 -9.83 -9.02
CA SER A 646 1.26 -10.87 -9.93
C SER A 646 2.33 -11.22 -10.95
N ILE A 647 2.40 -12.52 -11.29
CA ILE A 647 3.35 -13.06 -12.24
C ILE A 647 2.93 -12.70 -13.66
N ARG A 648 3.76 -11.89 -14.35
CA ARG A 648 3.42 -11.23 -15.61
C ARG A 648 4.61 -11.20 -16.56
N PRO A 649 4.47 -11.77 -17.78
CA PRO A 649 5.49 -11.67 -18.82
C PRO A 649 5.33 -10.43 -19.69
N ASP A 650 4.20 -9.72 -19.55
CA ASP A 650 3.87 -8.48 -20.25
C ASP A 650 4.21 -7.23 -19.43
N ARG A 651 4.99 -7.39 -18.36
CA ARG A 651 5.53 -6.29 -17.56
C ARG A 651 6.83 -5.80 -18.19
N ASP A 652 6.79 -4.60 -18.78
CA ASP A 652 7.95 -4.04 -19.46
C ASP A 652 8.92 -3.33 -18.49
N GLN A 653 10.21 -3.38 -18.81
CA GLN A 653 11.30 -2.80 -18.01
C GLN A 653 12.18 -1.81 -18.78
N TYR A 654 11.89 -1.58 -20.06
CA TYR A 654 12.63 -0.71 -20.95
C TYR A 654 11.94 0.65 -21.13
N PHE A 655 10.62 0.70 -21.29
CA PHE A 655 9.95 1.96 -21.56
C PHE A 655 9.92 2.90 -20.34
N GLY A 656 9.78 4.18 -20.61
CA GLY A 656 9.63 5.21 -19.60
C GLY A 656 9.62 6.59 -20.22
N ARG A 657 8.67 7.43 -19.81
CA ARG A 657 8.45 8.73 -20.44
C ARG A 657 8.17 9.80 -19.41
N ILE A 658 8.60 11.00 -19.75
CA ILE A 658 8.25 12.23 -19.05
C ILE A 658 7.56 13.12 -20.08
N PHE A 659 6.30 13.47 -19.82
CA PHE A 659 5.55 14.44 -20.61
C PHE A 659 5.41 15.74 -19.85
N ARG A 660 5.48 16.87 -20.54
CA ARG A 660 5.17 18.19 -19.98
C ARG A 660 3.81 18.64 -20.46
N ILE A 661 2.95 19.04 -19.54
CA ILE A 661 1.63 19.60 -19.83
C ILE A 661 1.60 21.04 -19.32
N GLN A 662 1.28 21.97 -20.23
CA GLN A 662 1.24 23.40 -19.93
C GLN A 662 -0.03 24.05 -20.52
N HIS A 663 -0.56 25.04 -19.81
CA HIS A 663 -1.66 25.85 -20.36
C HIS A 663 -1.12 26.77 -21.47
N LYS A 664 -1.84 26.89 -22.58
CA LYS A 664 -1.44 27.71 -23.74
C LYS A 664 -1.21 29.19 -23.40
N ASP A 665 -1.93 29.68 -22.38
CA ASP A 665 -1.87 31.07 -21.91
C ASP A 665 -0.91 31.25 -20.71
N ALA A 666 -0.14 30.22 -20.36
CA ALA A 666 0.79 30.28 -19.24
C ALA A 666 1.87 31.37 -19.46
N PRO A 667 2.09 32.27 -18.48
CA PRO A 667 3.18 33.22 -18.55
C PRO A 667 4.53 32.51 -18.40
N LYS A 668 5.58 33.08 -18.99
CA LYS A 668 6.95 32.64 -18.74
C LYS A 668 7.46 33.25 -17.44
N PHE A 669 7.87 32.41 -16.50
CA PHE A 669 8.53 32.86 -15.27
C PHE A 669 10.05 32.77 -15.40
N PRO A 670 10.81 33.76 -14.88
CA PRO A 670 12.24 33.58 -14.70
C PRO A 670 12.49 32.55 -13.60
N ILE A 671 13.31 31.54 -13.88
CA ILE A 671 13.78 30.59 -12.87
C ILE A 671 15.10 31.15 -12.32
N PRO A 672 15.13 31.67 -11.08
CA PRO A 672 16.35 32.22 -10.52
C PRO A 672 17.34 31.10 -10.18
N ASP A 673 18.63 31.35 -10.38
CA ASP A 673 19.69 30.52 -9.81
C ASP A 673 19.82 30.80 -8.31
N LEU A 674 19.16 29.98 -7.50
CA LEU A 674 19.16 30.09 -6.04
C LEU A 674 20.48 29.58 -5.42
N ASP A 675 21.19 28.69 -6.12
CA ASP A 675 22.46 28.12 -5.65
C ASP A 675 23.55 29.18 -5.58
N SER A 676 23.54 30.18 -6.48
CA SER A 676 24.46 31.32 -6.44
C SER A 676 23.89 32.58 -5.75
N ALA A 677 22.60 32.58 -5.39
CA ALA A 677 21.92 33.72 -4.80
C ALA A 677 22.47 34.12 -3.40
N ASN A 678 22.47 35.43 -3.13
CA ASN A 678 22.74 36.00 -1.81
C ASN A 678 21.47 36.03 -0.92
N ALA A 679 21.62 36.44 0.34
CA ALA A 679 20.51 36.46 1.31
C ALA A 679 19.30 37.28 0.83
N ALA A 680 19.53 38.45 0.24
CA ALA A 680 18.45 39.33 -0.23
C ALA A 680 17.69 38.70 -1.41
N ALA A 681 18.40 38.08 -2.36
CA ALA A 681 17.80 37.40 -3.50
C ALA A 681 17.01 36.14 -3.09
N LEU A 682 17.51 35.35 -2.13
CA LEU A 682 16.79 34.21 -1.58
C LEU A 682 15.49 34.64 -0.89
N VAL A 683 15.53 35.68 -0.06
CA VAL A 683 14.31 36.21 0.58
C VAL A 683 13.35 36.78 -0.46
N ALA A 684 13.85 37.45 -1.51
CA ALA A 684 12.99 37.92 -2.60
C ALA A 684 12.27 36.77 -3.33
N ALA A 685 12.92 35.61 -3.47
CA ALA A 685 12.32 34.42 -4.09
C ALA A 685 11.14 33.83 -3.30
N PHE A 686 10.94 34.19 -2.02
CA PHE A 686 9.74 33.78 -1.25
C PHE A 686 8.46 34.39 -1.84
N LYS A 687 8.57 35.43 -2.67
CA LYS A 687 7.46 36.07 -3.40
C LYS A 687 7.17 35.44 -4.76
N HIS A 688 7.96 34.45 -5.17
CA HIS A 688 7.77 33.81 -6.47
C HIS A 688 6.39 33.09 -6.51
N PRO A 689 5.63 33.17 -7.64
CA PRO A 689 4.30 32.55 -7.72
C PRO A 689 4.33 31.02 -7.65
N ASN A 690 5.45 30.39 -8.01
CA ASN A 690 5.63 28.94 -7.99
C ASN A 690 6.19 28.40 -6.65
N LYS A 691 5.52 27.38 -6.07
CA LYS A 691 5.92 26.71 -4.81
C LYS A 691 7.33 26.15 -4.85
N VAL A 692 7.74 25.49 -5.93
CA VAL A 692 9.06 24.85 -6.06
C VAL A 692 10.17 25.86 -5.82
N VAL A 693 10.08 27.03 -6.45
CA VAL A 693 11.05 28.13 -6.28
C VAL A 693 11.06 28.62 -4.83
N ARG A 694 9.88 28.81 -4.23
CA ARG A 694 9.75 29.26 -2.84
C ARG A 694 10.35 28.27 -1.83
N PHE A 695 10.06 26.98 -1.99
CA PHE A 695 10.54 25.92 -1.08
C PHE A 695 12.05 25.73 -1.21
N ASN A 696 12.58 25.74 -2.44
CA ASN A 696 14.02 25.73 -2.65
C ASN A 696 14.70 26.98 -2.05
N ALA A 697 14.09 28.15 -2.13
CA ALA A 697 14.67 29.36 -1.56
C ALA A 697 14.84 29.28 -0.04
N ILE A 698 13.84 28.77 0.71
CA ILE A 698 13.95 28.61 2.17
C ILE A 698 14.94 27.49 2.53
N ARG A 699 14.91 26.36 1.81
CA ARG A 699 15.85 25.25 2.00
C ARG A 699 17.30 25.72 1.84
N ILE A 700 17.62 26.31 0.69
CA ILE A 700 18.98 26.78 0.37
C ILE A 700 19.43 27.89 1.33
N LEU A 701 18.55 28.81 1.71
CA LEU A 701 18.87 29.85 2.70
C LEU A 701 19.35 29.25 4.02
N LEU A 702 18.72 28.16 4.46
CA LEU A 702 19.01 27.52 5.74
C LEU A 702 20.19 26.54 5.65
N GLU A 703 20.41 25.90 4.49
CA GLU A 703 21.55 25.01 4.23
C GLU A 703 22.88 25.78 4.09
N LYS A 704 22.87 26.99 3.51
CA LYS A 704 24.08 27.83 3.38
C LYS A 704 24.62 28.37 4.72
N GLY A 705 23.93 28.08 5.83
CA GLY A 705 24.41 28.25 7.19
C GLY A 705 24.21 29.63 7.81
N ASP A 706 24.62 29.75 9.08
CA ASP A 706 24.31 30.86 9.98
C ASP A 706 24.68 32.25 9.46
N THR A 707 25.78 32.37 8.71
CA THR A 707 26.24 33.67 8.21
C THR A 707 25.23 34.27 7.23
N LEU A 708 24.78 33.49 6.26
CA LEU A 708 23.78 33.93 5.29
C LEU A 708 22.41 34.11 5.96
N GLY A 709 22.05 33.18 6.86
CA GLY A 709 20.83 33.26 7.66
C GLY A 709 20.74 34.58 8.45
N LYS A 710 21.81 34.98 9.15
CA LYS A 710 21.88 36.26 9.89
C LYS A 710 21.72 37.47 8.98
N GLN A 711 22.29 37.44 7.77
CA GLN A 711 22.12 38.52 6.78
C GLN A 711 20.68 38.63 6.27
N ALA A 712 19.93 37.52 6.25
CA ALA A 712 18.53 37.50 5.81
C ALA A 712 17.54 38.04 6.87
N VAL A 713 17.90 37.99 8.17
CA VAL A 713 17.00 38.34 9.29
C VAL A 713 16.28 39.69 9.11
N PRO A 714 16.94 40.80 8.70
CA PRO A 714 16.24 42.07 8.51
C PRO A 714 15.15 41.98 7.44
N ALA A 715 15.45 41.39 6.27
CA ALA A 715 14.50 41.25 5.17
C ALA A 715 13.35 40.29 5.53
N LEU A 716 13.66 39.18 6.21
CA LEU A 716 12.67 38.24 6.74
C LEU A 716 11.75 38.91 7.76
N THR A 717 12.30 39.73 8.66
CA THR A 717 11.51 40.46 9.67
C THR A 717 10.55 41.44 9.00
N THR A 718 11.00 42.18 7.99
CA THR A 718 10.14 43.07 7.20
C THR A 718 9.03 42.29 6.50
N MET A 719 9.35 41.16 5.87
CA MET A 719 8.38 40.31 5.19
C MET A 719 7.34 39.74 6.17
N ALA A 720 7.79 39.19 7.30
CA ALA A 720 6.92 38.65 8.35
C ALA A 720 5.99 39.71 8.97
N ALA A 721 6.37 40.98 8.95
CA ALA A 721 5.59 42.07 9.53
C ALA A 721 4.48 42.63 8.62
N GLY A 722 4.61 42.55 7.29
CA GLY A 722 3.69 43.30 6.41
C GLY A 722 3.53 42.81 4.97
N GLU A 723 4.10 41.66 4.58
CA GLU A 723 3.89 41.11 3.23
C GLU A 723 2.42 40.68 3.03
N PRO A 724 1.70 41.17 2.00
CA PRO A 724 0.31 40.79 1.74
C PRO A 724 0.15 39.36 1.22
N VAL A 725 1.16 38.79 0.56
CA VAL A 725 1.08 37.41 0.05
C VAL A 725 1.30 36.43 1.21
N ALA A 726 0.25 35.69 1.57
CA ALA A 726 0.24 34.77 2.71
C ALA A 726 1.39 33.75 2.67
N SER A 727 1.61 33.08 1.53
CA SER A 727 2.66 32.07 1.39
C SER A 727 4.06 32.65 1.64
N SER A 728 4.35 33.85 1.14
CA SER A 728 5.63 34.54 1.38
C SER A 728 5.83 34.89 2.85
N ARG A 729 4.78 35.38 3.50
CA ARG A 729 4.80 35.72 4.94
C ARG A 729 4.96 34.48 5.82
N ILE A 730 4.28 33.38 5.49
CA ILE A 730 4.40 32.08 6.18
C ILE A 730 5.85 31.58 6.11
N LEU A 731 6.47 31.61 4.93
CA LEU A 731 7.88 31.23 4.77
C LEU A 731 8.82 32.10 5.59
N ALA A 732 8.59 33.41 5.64
CA ALA A 732 9.39 34.31 6.46
C ALA A 732 9.28 33.99 7.96
N LEU A 733 8.07 33.66 8.44
CA LEU A 733 7.84 33.26 9.83
C LEU A 733 8.56 31.94 10.17
N TRP A 734 8.46 30.93 9.30
CA TRP A 734 9.17 29.65 9.47
C TRP A 734 10.69 29.81 9.39
N ALA A 735 11.20 30.62 8.46
CA ALA A 735 12.63 30.90 8.36
C ALA A 735 13.17 31.60 9.61
N LEU A 736 12.46 32.62 10.13
CA LEU A 736 12.84 33.28 11.39
C LEU A 736 12.82 32.30 12.58
N ASN A 737 11.83 31.42 12.64
CA ASN A 737 11.75 30.39 13.68
C ASN A 737 12.94 29.44 13.61
N ARG A 738 13.26 28.91 12.42
CA ARG A 738 14.38 27.98 12.21
C ARG A 738 15.75 28.62 12.47
N LEU A 739 15.88 29.94 12.26
CA LEU A 739 17.08 30.70 12.61
C LEU A 739 17.16 31.06 14.11
N GLY A 740 16.12 30.77 14.90
CA GLY A 740 16.04 31.21 16.30
C GLY A 740 15.94 32.73 16.46
N GLN A 741 15.40 33.42 15.45
CA GLN A 741 15.31 34.90 15.39
C GLN A 741 13.86 35.41 15.35
N LEU A 742 12.87 34.53 15.48
CA LEU A 742 11.47 34.93 15.56
C LEU A 742 11.18 35.58 16.92
N LYS A 743 10.73 36.84 16.89
CA LYS A 743 10.35 37.58 18.09
C LYS A 743 8.89 37.30 18.47
N ASP A 744 8.62 37.23 19.77
CA ASP A 744 7.26 37.08 20.33
C ASP A 744 6.28 38.12 19.78
N THR A 745 6.72 39.37 19.59
CA THR A 745 5.90 40.44 19.02
C THR A 745 5.50 40.17 17.57
N THR A 746 6.42 39.60 16.78
CA THR A 746 6.15 39.23 15.38
C THR A 746 5.19 38.06 15.31
N LEU A 747 5.40 37.04 16.16
CA LEU A 747 4.50 35.89 16.27
C LEU A 747 3.09 36.30 16.71
N ALA A 748 2.98 37.14 17.75
CA ALA A 748 1.70 37.67 18.22
C ALA A 748 0.99 38.50 17.15
N SER A 749 1.73 39.31 16.37
CA SER A 749 1.17 40.04 15.23
C SER A 749 0.65 39.10 14.13
N ALA A 750 1.33 37.97 13.89
CA ALA A 750 0.88 36.98 12.91
C ALA A 750 -0.40 36.25 13.37
N MET A 751 -0.52 35.95 14.67
CA MET A 751 -1.75 35.39 15.27
C MET A 751 -2.95 36.34 15.14
N GLY A 752 -2.72 37.65 15.01
CA GLY A 752 -3.75 38.66 14.78
C GLY A 752 -3.95 39.07 13.31
N SER A 753 -3.36 38.35 12.36
CA SER A 753 -3.45 38.66 10.92
C SER A 753 -4.90 38.58 10.40
N PRO A 754 -5.33 39.41 9.44
CA PRO A 754 -6.65 39.23 8.79
C PRO A 754 -6.74 37.92 7.99
N ASP A 755 -5.62 37.38 7.52
CA ASP A 755 -5.54 36.15 6.74
C ASP A 755 -5.44 34.91 7.67
N SER A 756 -6.37 33.96 7.51
CA SER A 756 -6.44 32.77 8.38
C SER A 756 -5.29 31.79 8.16
N HIS A 757 -4.68 31.73 6.97
CA HIS A 757 -3.55 30.85 6.69
C HIS A 757 -2.31 31.30 7.47
N ILE A 758 -2.11 32.62 7.58
CA ILE A 758 -1.06 33.21 8.42
C ILE A 758 -1.33 32.93 9.90
N ARG A 759 -2.57 33.13 10.39
CA ARG A 759 -2.92 32.84 11.79
C ARG A 759 -2.70 31.37 12.14
N LYS A 760 -3.17 30.45 11.28
CA LYS A 760 -2.97 29.00 11.42
C LYS A 760 -1.49 28.66 11.57
N ASN A 761 -0.64 29.17 10.67
CA ASN A 761 0.79 28.91 10.70
C ASN A 761 1.49 29.53 11.91
N ALA A 762 1.03 30.68 12.42
CA ALA A 762 1.54 31.25 13.66
C ALA A 762 1.34 30.28 14.85
N TYR A 763 0.16 29.65 14.97
CA TYR A 763 -0.06 28.64 16.00
C TYR A 763 0.71 27.33 15.75
N LEU A 764 0.89 26.90 14.51
CA LEU A 764 1.76 25.75 14.18
C LEU A 764 3.23 26.01 14.55
N ILE A 765 3.71 27.23 14.37
CA ILE A 765 5.05 27.64 14.82
C ILE A 765 5.12 27.60 16.35
N ALA A 766 4.10 28.11 17.05
CA ALA A 766 4.04 28.04 18.51
C ALA A 766 4.04 26.58 19.02
N GLU A 767 3.32 25.67 18.35
CA GLU A 767 3.38 24.23 18.63
C GLU A 767 4.80 23.68 18.42
N SER A 768 5.38 23.90 17.23
CA SER A 768 6.68 23.37 16.83
C SER A 768 7.82 23.84 17.72
N ALA A 769 7.80 25.11 18.13
CA ALA A 769 8.80 25.72 19.00
C ALA A 769 8.48 25.58 20.51
N GLY A 770 7.33 25.02 20.88
CA GLY A 770 6.91 24.87 22.28
C GLY A 770 6.68 26.22 22.99
N ILE A 771 6.30 27.27 22.26
CA ILE A 771 6.11 28.63 22.78
C ILE A 771 4.75 28.71 23.51
N PRO A 772 4.71 29.07 24.81
CA PRO A 772 3.46 29.32 25.52
C PRO A 772 2.67 30.47 24.91
N ILE A 773 1.35 30.29 24.77
CA ILE A 773 0.44 31.36 24.34
C ILE A 773 -0.35 31.91 25.54
N SER A 774 -0.60 33.21 25.53
CA SER A 774 -1.35 33.90 26.59
C SER A 774 -2.84 33.56 26.56
N GLY A 775 -3.57 33.85 27.64
CA GLY A 775 -5.03 33.69 27.67
C GLY A 775 -5.77 34.48 26.59
N SER A 776 -5.30 35.68 26.22
CA SER A 776 -5.91 36.47 25.15
C SER A 776 -5.64 35.88 23.77
N GLN A 777 -4.42 35.37 23.53
CA GLN A 777 -4.08 34.65 22.30
C GLN A 777 -4.90 33.36 22.18
N ALA A 778 -4.94 32.55 23.24
CA ALA A 778 -5.74 31.33 23.29
C ALA A 778 -7.22 31.62 23.00
N LYS A 779 -7.79 32.67 23.60
CA LYS A 779 -9.17 33.07 23.36
C LYS A 779 -9.41 33.47 21.90
N ALA A 780 -8.54 34.31 21.35
CA ALA A 780 -8.66 34.75 19.96
C ALA A 780 -8.58 33.58 18.98
N GLY A 781 -7.65 32.65 19.18
CA GLY A 781 -7.49 31.47 18.33
C GLY A 781 -8.62 30.44 18.48
N ILE A 782 -9.15 30.23 19.69
CA ILE A 782 -10.27 29.32 19.94
C ILE A 782 -11.59 29.88 19.39
N ASP A 783 -11.78 31.19 19.45
CA ASP A 783 -12.97 31.88 18.93
C ASP A 783 -12.84 32.26 17.44
N ASP A 784 -11.78 31.82 16.75
CA ASP A 784 -11.54 32.14 15.33
C ASP A 784 -12.62 31.55 14.42
N ASP A 785 -12.98 32.25 13.35
CA ASP A 785 -13.96 31.77 12.36
C ASP A 785 -13.45 30.55 11.58
N ASP A 786 -12.14 30.48 11.31
CA ASP A 786 -11.52 29.36 10.59
C ASP A 786 -11.20 28.20 11.56
N ALA A 787 -11.83 27.05 11.33
CA ALA A 787 -11.67 25.88 12.17
C ALA A 787 -10.24 25.33 12.22
N ARG A 788 -9.43 25.57 11.18
CA ARG A 788 -8.03 25.14 11.15
C ARG A 788 -7.18 26.01 12.08
N VAL A 789 -7.53 27.29 12.24
CA VAL A 789 -6.90 28.17 13.24
C VAL A 789 -7.28 27.71 14.65
N ARG A 790 -8.55 27.39 14.90
CA ARG A 790 -9.00 26.83 16.18
C ARG A 790 -8.23 25.56 16.53
N LEU A 791 -8.09 24.64 15.56
CA LEU A 791 -7.38 23.39 15.75
C LEU A 791 -5.89 23.60 16.04
N ALA A 792 -5.21 24.44 15.26
CA ALA A 792 -3.80 24.79 15.47
C ALA A 792 -3.58 25.45 16.85
N THR A 793 -4.52 26.28 17.31
CA THR A 793 -4.48 26.90 18.65
C THR A 793 -4.52 25.85 19.75
N LEU A 794 -5.44 24.88 19.66
CA LEU A 794 -5.55 23.79 20.63
C LEU A 794 -4.29 22.92 20.64
N ARG A 795 -3.70 22.66 19.47
CA ARG A 795 -2.42 21.96 19.34
C ARG A 795 -1.28 22.72 20.04
N ALA A 796 -1.18 24.03 19.82
CA ALA A 796 -0.18 24.88 20.47
C ALA A 796 -0.32 24.88 22.01
N LEU A 797 -1.56 24.92 22.53
CA LEU A 797 -1.83 24.77 23.96
C LEU A 797 -1.36 23.41 24.51
N GLY A 798 -1.50 22.34 23.73
CA GLY A 798 -1.05 21.00 24.10
C GLY A 798 0.45 20.73 23.94
N ALA A 799 1.18 21.63 23.28
CA ALA A 799 2.62 21.50 23.01
C ALA A 799 3.51 22.15 24.08
N SER A 800 3.00 23.19 24.74
CA SER A 800 3.76 24.05 25.67
C SER A 800 3.19 24.00 27.09
N THR A 801 3.81 24.74 28.03
CA THR A 801 3.25 24.92 29.38
C THR A 801 2.07 25.88 29.30
N MET A 802 0.92 25.46 29.83
CA MET A 802 -0.31 26.27 29.78
C MET A 802 -0.36 27.29 30.93
N THR A 803 -0.64 28.56 30.62
CA THR A 803 -0.86 29.58 31.67
C THR A 803 -2.21 29.37 32.37
N PRO A 804 -2.41 29.84 33.61
CA PRO A 804 -3.70 29.76 34.30
C PRO A 804 -4.85 30.39 33.50
N GLU A 805 -4.60 31.51 32.83
CA GLU A 805 -5.59 32.21 32.02
C GLU A 805 -5.94 31.40 30.76
N ALA A 806 -4.94 30.85 30.06
CA ALA A 806 -5.17 29.97 28.92
C ALA A 806 -5.92 28.69 29.32
N SER A 807 -5.59 28.13 30.49
CA SER A 807 -6.31 27.00 31.09
C SER A 807 -7.77 27.34 31.37
N ALA A 808 -8.06 28.50 31.95
CA ALA A 808 -9.44 28.94 32.17
C ALA A 808 -10.20 29.16 30.86
N VAL A 809 -9.54 29.71 29.83
CA VAL A 809 -10.14 29.92 28.50
C VAL A 809 -10.47 28.60 27.82
N LEU A 810 -9.55 27.63 27.84
CA LEU A 810 -9.78 26.28 27.31
C LEU A 810 -11.00 25.65 27.99
N LEU A 811 -11.02 25.68 29.33
CA LEU A 811 -12.09 25.08 30.12
C LEU A 811 -13.46 25.68 29.78
N ALA A 812 -13.54 27.01 29.70
CA ALA A 812 -14.76 27.73 29.37
C ALA A 812 -15.23 27.52 27.91
N SER A 813 -14.37 26.98 27.04
CA SER A 813 -14.64 26.81 25.62
C SER A 813 -14.97 25.38 25.20
N ASN A 814 -14.83 24.39 26.09
CA ASN A 814 -15.05 22.98 25.74
C ASN A 814 -16.46 22.70 25.17
N SER A 815 -17.50 23.42 25.61
CA SER A 815 -18.86 23.32 25.06
C SER A 815 -18.99 23.75 23.60
N LYS A 816 -18.03 24.52 23.06
CA LYS A 816 -18.06 25.05 21.70
C LYS A 816 -17.57 24.06 20.65
N PHE A 817 -16.85 23.02 21.05
CA PHE A 817 -16.22 22.08 20.11
C PHE A 817 -17.24 21.05 19.60
N GLY A 818 -17.74 21.26 18.39
CA GLY A 818 -18.72 20.38 17.75
C GLY A 818 -18.12 19.12 17.12
N ASP A 819 -16.92 19.22 16.56
CA ASP A 819 -16.25 18.15 15.82
C ASP A 819 -15.28 17.31 16.69
N ASP A 820 -14.98 16.09 16.25
CA ASP A 820 -14.18 15.14 17.03
C ASP A 820 -12.70 15.52 17.12
N TRP A 821 -12.15 16.24 16.13
CA TRP A 821 -10.75 16.68 16.13
C TRP A 821 -10.49 17.81 17.10
N SER A 822 -11.37 18.81 17.15
CA SER A 822 -11.30 19.90 18.14
C SER A 822 -11.46 19.35 19.56
N LYS A 823 -12.40 18.41 19.78
CA LYS A 823 -12.52 17.71 21.07
C LYS A 823 -11.24 16.96 21.43
N ALA A 824 -10.62 16.28 20.45
CA ALA A 824 -9.37 15.55 20.67
C ALA A 824 -8.23 16.48 21.09
N ALA A 825 -8.04 17.57 20.34
CA ALA A 825 -6.98 18.55 20.61
C ALA A 825 -7.22 19.27 21.94
N ALA A 826 -8.48 19.61 22.27
CA ALA A 826 -8.83 20.21 23.56
C ALA A 826 -8.58 19.27 24.73
N ALA A 827 -8.94 17.98 24.58
CA ALA A 827 -8.65 16.97 25.61
C ALA A 827 -7.14 16.77 25.80
N ALA A 828 -6.37 16.70 24.71
CA ALA A 828 -4.92 16.61 24.72
C ALA A 828 -4.26 17.85 25.35
N ALA A 829 -4.80 19.05 25.08
CA ALA A 829 -4.37 20.29 25.71
C ALA A 829 -4.69 20.27 27.22
N GLY A 830 -5.92 19.94 27.61
CA GLY A 830 -6.33 19.84 29.02
C GLY A 830 -5.46 18.87 29.83
N ALA A 831 -5.01 17.79 29.20
CA ALA A 831 -4.08 16.82 29.79
C ALA A 831 -2.68 17.39 30.11
N LYS A 832 -2.31 18.59 29.63
CA LYS A 832 -1.09 19.32 30.05
C LYS A 832 -1.24 20.07 31.37
N ALA A 833 -2.46 20.41 31.77
CA ALA A 833 -2.77 21.03 33.05
C ALA A 833 -3.89 20.28 33.80
N PRO A 834 -3.77 18.95 33.98
CA PRO A 834 -4.91 18.11 34.35
C PRO A 834 -5.42 18.40 35.77
N THR A 835 -4.54 18.77 36.71
CA THR A 835 -4.92 19.09 38.10
C THR A 835 -5.79 20.34 38.16
N SER A 836 -5.33 21.47 37.60
CA SER A 836 -6.07 22.73 37.64
C SER A 836 -7.40 22.63 36.89
N GLN A 837 -7.43 21.90 35.78
CA GLN A 837 -8.65 21.61 35.02
C GLN A 837 -9.64 20.78 35.87
N LEU A 838 -9.20 19.64 36.42
CA LEU A 838 -10.08 18.76 37.21
C LEU A 838 -10.58 19.43 38.50
N GLU A 839 -9.72 20.14 39.23
CA GLU A 839 -10.14 20.84 40.45
C GLU A 839 -11.18 21.93 40.14
N SER A 840 -10.98 22.68 39.05
CA SER A 840 -11.94 23.71 38.60
C SER A 840 -13.29 23.09 38.21
N VAL A 841 -13.27 21.99 37.46
CA VAL A 841 -14.49 21.30 37.03
C VAL A 841 -15.22 20.65 38.20
N LEU A 842 -14.50 20.07 39.15
CA LEU A 842 -15.10 19.47 40.34
C LEU A 842 -15.69 20.53 41.28
N ALA A 843 -15.16 21.74 41.30
CA ALA A 843 -15.71 22.88 42.03
C ALA A 843 -16.99 23.44 41.40
N ASP A 844 -17.15 23.33 40.07
CA ASP A 844 -18.35 23.76 39.36
C ASP A 844 -19.48 22.72 39.47
N ALA A 845 -20.56 23.11 40.14
CA ALA A 845 -21.75 22.26 40.30
C ALA A 845 -22.49 22.01 38.98
N THR A 846 -22.32 22.87 37.96
CA THR A 846 -23.02 22.77 36.67
C THR A 846 -22.27 21.88 35.68
N GLY A 847 -20.93 21.80 35.78
CA GLY A 847 -20.11 21.03 34.86
C GLY A 847 -20.23 21.49 33.40
N ALA A 848 -20.54 22.77 33.19
CA ALA A 848 -20.97 23.27 31.90
C ALA A 848 -19.90 23.03 30.82
N GLY A 849 -20.27 22.31 29.76
CA GLY A 849 -19.41 22.06 28.60
C GLY A 849 -18.40 20.93 28.74
N GLN A 850 -18.38 20.20 29.86
CA GLN A 850 -17.50 19.06 30.06
C GLN A 850 -18.24 17.74 29.85
N THR A 851 -17.52 16.75 29.33
CA THR A 851 -18.04 15.37 29.21
C THR A 851 -17.33 14.46 30.19
N GLU A 852 -17.97 13.38 30.65
CA GLU A 852 -17.29 12.38 31.48
C GLU A 852 -16.02 11.84 30.81
N GLU A 853 -15.99 11.76 29.48
CA GLU A 853 -14.82 11.33 28.71
C GLU A 853 -13.64 12.29 28.83
N SER A 854 -13.88 13.60 28.76
CA SER A 854 -12.83 14.61 28.98
C SER A 854 -12.24 14.52 30.39
N ILE A 855 -13.09 14.25 31.39
CA ILE A 855 -12.68 14.03 32.79
C ILE A 855 -11.81 12.78 32.91
N ARG A 856 -12.21 11.66 32.27
CA ARG A 856 -11.42 10.43 32.23
C ARG A 856 -10.07 10.65 31.56
N THR A 857 -10.00 11.41 30.47
CA THR A 857 -8.75 11.73 29.77
C THR A 857 -7.78 12.49 30.68
N MET A 858 -8.26 13.54 31.37
CA MET A 858 -7.43 14.31 32.30
C MET A 858 -7.01 13.48 33.53
N ALA A 859 -7.91 12.66 34.07
CA ALA A 859 -7.59 11.77 35.18
C ALA A 859 -6.57 10.69 34.77
N ALA A 860 -6.68 10.13 33.57
CA ALA A 860 -5.73 9.17 33.02
C ALA A 860 -4.34 9.80 32.80
N ALA A 861 -4.28 11.05 32.33
CA ALA A 861 -3.04 11.81 32.19
C ALA A 861 -2.33 12.02 33.54
N LEU A 862 -3.08 12.24 34.63
CA LEU A 862 -2.51 12.33 35.98
C LEU A 862 -1.95 11.00 36.49
N VAL A 863 -2.64 9.89 36.21
CA VAL A 863 -2.21 8.55 36.65
C VAL A 863 -0.97 8.08 35.89
N SER A 864 -0.85 8.44 34.61
CA SER A 864 0.25 8.02 33.73
C SER A 864 1.44 8.98 33.69
N GLY A 865 1.26 10.24 34.07
CA GLY A 865 2.31 11.27 34.01
C GLY A 865 3.15 11.43 35.28
N GLU A 866 4.08 12.38 35.26
CA GLU A 866 4.98 12.68 36.40
C GLU A 866 4.26 13.38 37.58
N ASN A 867 3.03 13.86 37.36
CA ASN A 867 2.24 14.64 38.33
C ASN A 867 1.43 13.78 39.32
N THR A 868 1.77 12.50 39.51
CA THR A 868 1.04 11.60 40.44
C THR A 868 0.97 12.14 41.87
N ALA A 869 1.90 13.00 42.29
CA ALA A 869 1.89 13.65 43.60
C ALA A 869 0.72 14.64 43.82
N GLN A 870 0.06 15.08 42.73
CA GLN A 870 -1.08 16.01 42.78
C GLN A 870 -2.43 15.29 42.85
N ILE A 871 -2.47 13.99 42.56
CA ILE A 871 -3.68 13.14 42.62
C ILE A 871 -4.44 13.27 43.96
N PRO A 872 -3.77 13.30 45.14
CA PRO A 872 -4.47 13.51 46.42
C PRO A 872 -5.27 14.81 46.51
N GLY A 873 -4.83 15.88 45.82
CA GLY A 873 -5.57 17.15 45.73
C GLY A 873 -6.88 17.00 44.97
N VAL A 874 -6.84 16.33 43.82
CA VAL A 874 -8.03 16.04 43.01
C VAL A 874 -9.04 15.16 43.77
N VAL A 875 -8.58 14.17 44.55
CA VAL A 875 -9.50 13.36 45.39
C VAL A 875 -10.17 14.19 46.49
N LYS A 876 -9.46 15.17 47.07
CA LYS A 876 -10.07 16.12 48.02
C LYS A 876 -11.12 17.00 47.33
N ALA A 877 -10.82 17.50 46.14
CA ALA A 877 -11.78 18.25 45.33
C ALA A 877 -13.02 17.39 44.99
N ALA A 878 -12.82 16.12 44.64
CA ALA A 878 -13.89 15.18 44.36
C ALA A 878 -14.78 14.91 45.60
N ALA A 879 -14.19 14.80 46.78
CA ALA A 879 -14.93 14.66 48.03
C ALA A 879 -15.75 15.91 48.41
N ALA A 880 -15.33 17.09 47.95
CA ALA A 880 -16.06 18.35 48.14
C ALA A 880 -17.06 18.65 47.01
N SER A 881 -16.98 17.93 45.90
CA SER A 881 -17.78 18.20 44.70
C SER A 881 -19.24 17.78 44.87
N LYS A 882 -20.14 18.55 44.26
CA LYS A 882 -21.55 18.21 44.12
C LYS A 882 -21.86 17.49 42.80
N ASN A 883 -20.89 17.38 41.90
CA ASN A 883 -21.05 16.78 40.58
C ASN A 883 -20.73 15.28 40.61
N ALA A 884 -21.69 14.47 41.03
CA ALA A 884 -21.50 13.03 41.19
C ALA A 884 -21.01 12.30 39.92
N PRO A 885 -21.52 12.58 38.69
CA PRO A 885 -20.99 11.98 37.46
C PRO A 885 -19.48 12.18 37.27
N PHE A 886 -18.97 13.40 37.48
CA PHE A 886 -17.55 13.68 37.31
C PHE A 886 -16.68 13.09 38.42
N VAL A 887 -17.18 13.08 39.66
CA VAL A 887 -16.55 12.36 40.77
C VAL A 887 -16.40 10.88 40.43
N ILE A 888 -17.47 10.25 39.92
CA ILE A 888 -17.46 8.84 39.49
C ILE A 888 -16.42 8.62 38.39
N ALA A 889 -16.38 9.49 37.37
CA ALA A 889 -15.42 9.40 36.26
C ALA A 889 -13.95 9.45 36.74
N VAL A 890 -13.61 10.39 37.64
CA VAL A 890 -12.28 10.50 38.25
C VAL A 890 -11.92 9.25 39.06
N LEU A 891 -12.83 8.81 39.94
CA LEU A 891 -12.57 7.67 40.83
C LEU A 891 -12.43 6.35 40.05
N GLN A 892 -13.23 6.16 39.02
CA GLN A 892 -13.12 4.99 38.15
C GLN A 892 -11.76 4.96 37.44
N GLU A 893 -11.23 6.11 37.01
CA GLU A 893 -9.91 6.15 36.35
C GLU A 893 -8.77 5.91 37.35
N PHE A 894 -8.82 6.55 38.52
CA PHE A 894 -7.83 6.32 39.58
C PHE A 894 -7.87 4.88 40.11
N GLY A 895 -9.05 4.26 40.13
CA GLY A 895 -9.28 2.89 40.59
C GLY A 895 -8.70 1.82 39.65
N LYS A 896 -8.31 2.16 38.43
CA LYS A 896 -7.59 1.26 37.51
C LYS A 896 -6.12 1.04 37.91
N SER A 897 -5.54 1.96 38.69
CA SER A 897 -4.15 1.84 39.13
C SER A 897 -4.02 0.81 40.25
N GLN A 898 -3.12 -0.16 40.09
CA GLN A 898 -2.76 -1.09 41.17
C GLN A 898 -1.75 -0.51 42.18
N ASN A 899 -1.24 0.69 41.91
CA ASN A 899 -0.28 1.38 42.75
C ASN A 899 -0.90 2.64 43.39
N ALA A 900 -0.60 2.86 44.66
CA ALA A 900 -0.97 4.08 45.36
C ALA A 900 -0.02 5.23 44.94
N PRO A 901 -0.54 6.44 44.64
CA PRO A 901 0.30 7.58 44.30
C PRO A 901 1.11 8.07 45.50
N ARG A 902 2.19 8.81 45.22
CA ARG A 902 2.97 9.48 46.26
C ARG A 902 2.08 10.48 47.01
N GLY A 903 2.01 10.36 48.34
CA GLY A 903 1.17 11.23 49.17
C GLY A 903 -0.29 10.77 49.33
N ALA A 904 -0.66 9.56 48.89
CA ALA A 904 -2.01 8.98 49.04
C ALA A 904 -2.57 9.07 50.48
N ALA A 905 -1.71 8.96 51.50
CA ALA A 905 -2.07 9.12 52.91
C ALA A 905 -2.78 10.46 53.19
N GLY A 906 -2.43 11.53 52.47
CA GLY A 906 -3.03 12.86 52.60
C GLY A 906 -4.46 12.96 52.10
N ALA A 907 -4.98 11.96 51.38
CA ALA A 907 -6.35 11.91 50.86
C ALA A 907 -7.24 10.87 51.57
N ILE A 908 -6.74 10.14 52.58
CA ILE A 908 -7.49 9.08 53.27
C ILE A 908 -8.83 9.58 53.85
N ASN A 909 -8.85 10.78 54.45
CA ASN A 909 -10.10 11.35 54.95
C ASN A 909 -11.09 11.70 53.84
N ALA A 910 -10.61 12.17 52.68
CA ALA A 910 -11.45 12.43 51.51
C ALA A 910 -12.02 11.11 50.94
N LEU A 911 -11.22 10.05 50.89
CA LEU A 911 -11.70 8.71 50.53
C LEU A 911 -12.74 8.17 51.52
N ARG A 912 -12.59 8.42 52.82
CA ARG A 912 -13.64 8.10 53.80
C ARG A 912 -14.94 8.82 53.48
N VAL A 913 -14.89 10.13 53.21
CA VAL A 913 -16.08 10.90 52.81
C VAL A 913 -16.75 10.28 51.58
N LEU A 914 -15.97 9.95 50.55
CA LEU A 914 -16.48 9.35 49.32
C LEU A 914 -17.09 7.94 49.55
N LEU A 915 -16.43 7.06 50.33
CA LEU A 915 -16.93 5.73 50.70
C LEU A 915 -18.21 5.79 51.54
N THR A 916 -18.40 6.86 52.31
CA THR A 916 -19.59 7.09 53.14
C THR A 916 -20.64 7.98 52.47
N SER A 917 -20.45 8.32 51.19
CA SER A 917 -21.36 9.19 50.45
C SER A 917 -22.78 8.62 50.43
N SER A 918 -23.77 9.51 50.55
CA SER A 918 -25.19 9.15 50.36
C SER A 918 -25.50 8.74 48.92
N ASN A 919 -24.68 9.17 47.96
CA ASN A 919 -24.73 8.68 46.59
C ASN A 919 -23.98 7.34 46.49
N LYS A 920 -24.74 6.25 46.42
CA LYS A 920 -24.20 4.88 46.38
C LYS A 920 -23.19 4.67 45.24
N ARG A 921 -23.40 5.27 44.06
CA ARG A 921 -22.48 5.10 42.92
C ARG A 921 -21.11 5.75 43.16
N VAL A 922 -21.07 6.85 43.91
CA VAL A 922 -19.81 7.48 44.36
C VAL A 922 -19.08 6.57 45.35
N ALA A 923 -19.81 6.04 46.36
CA ALA A 923 -19.22 5.12 47.34
C ALA A 923 -18.66 3.84 46.70
N ILE A 924 -19.40 3.28 45.73
CA ILE A 924 -18.98 2.13 44.92
C ILE A 924 -17.72 2.45 44.13
N SER A 925 -17.68 3.59 43.44
CA SER A 925 -16.53 4.00 42.61
C SER A 925 -15.27 4.32 43.45
N ALA A 926 -15.43 4.71 44.72
CA ALA A 926 -14.32 4.96 45.63
C ALA A 926 -13.67 3.68 46.17
N LEU A 927 -14.38 2.53 46.15
CA LEU A 927 -13.91 1.28 46.75
C LEU A 927 -12.60 0.76 46.13
N PRO A 928 -12.42 0.68 44.80
CA PRO A 928 -11.15 0.23 44.21
C PRO A 928 -9.97 1.15 44.57
N VAL A 929 -10.19 2.47 44.62
CA VAL A 929 -9.16 3.44 45.00
C VAL A 929 -8.72 3.22 46.45
N ALA A 930 -9.69 3.11 47.36
CA ALA A 930 -9.42 2.87 48.78
C ALA A 930 -8.71 1.52 49.01
N ALA A 931 -9.11 0.47 48.29
CA ALA A 931 -8.51 -0.86 48.36
C ALA A 931 -6.99 -0.85 48.09
N VAL A 932 -6.55 0.01 47.17
CA VAL A 932 -5.14 0.12 46.80
C VAL A 932 -4.38 1.09 47.71
N TRP A 933 -5.01 2.21 48.09
CA TRP A 933 -4.33 3.35 48.73
C TRP A 933 -4.26 3.24 50.26
N ASP A 934 -5.22 2.60 50.93
CA ASP A 934 -5.23 2.46 52.38
C ASP A 934 -4.31 1.32 52.86
N LYS A 935 -3.00 1.55 52.77
CA LYS A 935 -2.00 0.59 53.27
C LYS A 935 -2.04 0.39 54.79
N SER A 936 -2.63 1.34 55.51
CA SER A 936 -2.75 1.34 56.98
C SER A 936 -4.00 0.62 57.51
N GLY A 937 -4.95 0.25 56.65
CA GLY A 937 -6.21 -0.38 57.06
C GLY A 937 -7.18 0.55 57.80
N THR A 938 -7.01 1.87 57.67
CA THR A 938 -7.82 2.90 58.37
C THR A 938 -9.24 3.09 57.79
N LEU A 939 -9.50 2.56 56.60
CA LEU A 939 -10.78 2.54 55.91
C LEU A 939 -11.37 1.11 55.89
N ALA A 940 -10.75 0.14 56.56
CA ALA A 940 -11.16 -1.27 56.51
C ALA A 940 -12.64 -1.46 56.88
N LYS A 941 -13.17 -0.68 57.84
CA LYS A 941 -14.57 -0.74 58.25
C LYS A 941 -15.50 -0.29 57.12
N GLU A 942 -15.22 0.87 56.52
CA GLU A 942 -16.00 1.46 55.43
C GLU A 942 -15.89 0.63 54.16
N SER A 943 -14.67 0.25 53.76
CA SER A 943 -14.42 -0.56 52.57
C SER A 943 -15.03 -1.96 52.68
N THR A 944 -14.93 -2.62 53.83
CA THR A 944 -15.56 -3.94 54.04
C THR A 944 -17.08 -3.83 54.03
N LYS A 945 -17.65 -2.73 54.57
CA LYS A 945 -19.10 -2.49 54.50
C LYS A 945 -19.58 -2.36 53.05
N VAL A 946 -18.95 -1.50 52.24
CA VAL A 946 -19.33 -1.31 50.83
C VAL A 946 -19.12 -2.60 50.03
N ALA A 947 -17.99 -3.30 50.22
CA ALA A 947 -17.74 -4.57 49.56
C ALA A 947 -18.76 -5.66 49.95
N GLY A 948 -19.16 -5.71 51.23
CA GLY A 948 -20.19 -6.64 51.70
C GLY A 948 -21.56 -6.34 51.11
N GLU A 949 -21.95 -5.06 51.03
CA GLU A 949 -23.20 -4.62 50.39
C GLU A 949 -23.23 -4.98 48.90
N LEU A 950 -22.13 -4.75 48.18
CA LEU A 950 -21.98 -5.13 46.78
C LEU A 950 -22.04 -6.65 46.59
N LEU A 951 -21.39 -7.43 47.45
CA LEU A 951 -21.38 -8.88 47.35
C LEU A 951 -22.78 -9.46 47.58
N ASN A 952 -23.54 -8.91 48.53
CA ASN A 952 -24.94 -9.25 48.75
C ASN A 952 -25.79 -8.86 47.54
N ALA A 953 -25.61 -7.65 47.01
CA ALA A 953 -26.34 -7.18 45.83
C ALA A 953 -26.08 -8.09 44.62
N ALA A 954 -24.83 -8.47 44.33
CA ALA A 954 -24.48 -9.34 43.21
C ALA A 954 -25.19 -10.71 43.27
N ARG A 955 -25.41 -11.24 44.48
CA ARG A 955 -26.01 -12.55 44.74
C ARG A 955 -27.53 -12.55 44.82
N ASP A 956 -28.14 -11.44 45.22
CA ASP A 956 -29.59 -11.36 45.43
C ASP A 956 -30.32 -11.28 44.08
N PRO A 957 -31.13 -12.31 43.72
CA PRO A 957 -31.87 -12.30 42.47
C PRO A 957 -32.96 -11.21 42.40
N ASN A 958 -33.33 -10.60 43.54
CA ASN A 958 -34.32 -9.52 43.60
C ASN A 958 -33.73 -8.14 43.31
N VAL A 959 -32.39 -8.02 43.22
CA VAL A 959 -31.72 -6.77 42.86
C VAL A 959 -31.72 -6.61 41.34
N PRO A 960 -31.96 -5.40 40.79
CA PRO A 960 -31.92 -5.17 39.34
C PRO A 960 -30.61 -5.64 38.70
N GLU A 961 -30.72 -6.32 37.56
CA GLU A 961 -29.58 -6.92 36.84
C GLU A 961 -28.43 -5.93 36.62
N THR A 962 -28.73 -4.69 36.24
CA THR A 962 -27.73 -3.62 36.03
C THR A 962 -26.95 -3.28 37.29
N THR A 963 -27.58 -3.35 38.46
CA THR A 963 -26.92 -3.12 39.76
C THR A 963 -26.07 -4.32 40.16
N ARG A 964 -26.53 -5.54 39.87
CA ARG A 964 -25.74 -6.78 40.10
C ARG A 964 -24.48 -6.78 39.24
N ALA A 965 -24.61 -6.36 37.98
CA ALA A 965 -23.50 -6.18 37.05
C ALA A 965 -22.48 -5.13 37.54
N GLU A 966 -22.93 -3.94 37.94
CA GLU A 966 -22.06 -2.89 38.49
C GLU A 966 -21.31 -3.36 39.75
N ALA A 967 -21.98 -4.16 40.60
CA ALA A 967 -21.37 -4.76 41.78
C ALA A 967 -20.22 -5.71 41.41
N VAL A 968 -20.43 -6.61 40.45
CA VAL A 968 -19.39 -7.55 39.96
C VAL A 968 -18.18 -6.79 39.40
N ARG A 969 -18.41 -5.80 38.53
CA ARG A 969 -17.34 -4.98 37.92
C ARG A 969 -16.51 -4.22 38.96
N THR A 970 -17.10 -3.86 40.09
CA THR A 970 -16.41 -3.11 41.16
C THR A 970 -15.70 -4.03 42.16
N LEU A 971 -16.29 -5.18 42.48
CA LEU A 971 -15.77 -6.11 43.48
C LEU A 971 -14.46 -6.75 43.06
N LEU A 972 -14.35 -7.21 41.80
CA LEU A 972 -13.17 -7.96 41.35
C LEU A 972 -11.87 -7.11 41.33
N PRO A 973 -11.87 -5.83 40.92
CA PRO A 973 -10.72 -4.95 41.14
C PRO A 973 -10.35 -4.77 42.62
N ALA A 974 -11.35 -4.79 43.52
CA ALA A 974 -11.18 -4.63 44.96
C ALA A 974 -11.00 -5.96 45.72
N ARG A 975 -10.79 -7.09 45.03
CA ARG A 975 -10.76 -8.45 45.63
C ARG A 975 -9.66 -8.65 46.68
N SER A 976 -8.60 -7.84 46.65
CA SER A 976 -7.55 -7.85 47.68
C SER A 976 -8.06 -7.49 49.07
N LEU A 977 -9.18 -6.76 49.17
CA LEU A 977 -9.83 -6.41 50.44
C LEU A 977 -10.39 -7.65 51.16
N ASN A 978 -10.81 -8.65 50.40
CA ASN A 978 -11.43 -9.86 50.95
C ASN A 978 -11.24 -11.03 49.98
N LYS A 979 -10.41 -12.00 50.41
CA LYS A 979 -10.10 -13.23 49.66
C LYS A 979 -11.32 -14.03 49.21
N PHE A 980 -12.49 -13.82 49.83
CA PHE A 980 -13.72 -14.51 49.46
C PHE A 980 -14.45 -13.84 48.29
N ILE A 981 -14.06 -12.64 47.83
CA ILE A 981 -14.74 -11.96 46.73
C ILE A 981 -14.68 -12.78 45.45
N LEU A 982 -13.49 -13.20 45.00
CA LEU A 982 -13.33 -13.94 43.75
C LEU A 982 -14.09 -15.29 43.76
N PRO A 983 -13.92 -16.18 44.76
CA PRO A 983 -14.66 -17.44 44.81
C PRO A 983 -16.18 -17.25 44.77
N ASN A 984 -16.67 -16.19 45.42
CA ASN A 984 -18.10 -15.93 45.52
C ASN A 984 -18.70 -15.30 44.26
N VAL A 985 -17.94 -14.49 43.54
CA VAL A 985 -18.34 -13.98 42.23
C VAL A 985 -18.25 -15.10 41.19
N ALA A 986 -17.20 -15.92 41.22
CA ALA A 986 -17.04 -17.09 40.36
C ALA A 986 -18.19 -18.10 40.54
N ALA A 987 -18.64 -18.34 41.77
CA ALA A 987 -19.77 -19.21 42.08
C ALA A 987 -21.10 -18.74 41.45
N LEU A 988 -21.24 -17.47 41.06
CA LEU A 988 -22.45 -16.98 40.37
C LEU A 988 -22.60 -17.59 38.97
N LEU A 989 -21.50 -17.97 38.31
CA LEU A 989 -21.52 -18.65 37.01
C LEU A 989 -21.97 -20.12 37.10
N ALA A 990 -21.97 -20.73 38.29
CA ALA A 990 -22.36 -22.12 38.46
C ALA A 990 -23.88 -22.36 38.31
N LYS A 991 -24.68 -21.29 38.22
CA LYS A 991 -26.13 -21.33 38.01
C LYS A 991 -26.51 -20.37 36.88
N PRO A 992 -27.59 -20.65 36.11
CA PRO A 992 -28.09 -19.71 35.11
C PRO A 992 -28.36 -18.33 35.71
N GLN A 993 -27.79 -17.30 35.09
CA GLN A 993 -28.01 -15.90 35.43
C GLN A 993 -28.74 -15.19 34.27
N PRO A 994 -29.33 -14.01 34.53
CA PRO A 994 -29.72 -13.08 33.48
C PRO A 994 -28.58 -12.83 32.48
N GLU A 995 -28.94 -12.53 31.23
CA GLU A 995 -28.01 -12.55 30.12
C GLU A 995 -26.89 -11.49 30.24
N SER A 996 -27.24 -10.25 30.56
CA SER A 996 -26.28 -9.16 30.72
C SER A 996 -25.36 -9.39 31.93
N LEU A 997 -25.90 -9.92 33.04
CA LEU A 997 -25.08 -10.32 34.18
C LEU A 997 -24.10 -11.44 33.84
N THR A 998 -24.50 -12.43 33.05
CA THR A 998 -23.62 -13.53 32.62
C THR A 998 -22.45 -12.98 31.79
N LYS A 999 -22.73 -12.09 30.84
CA LYS A 999 -21.70 -11.43 30.01
C LYS A 999 -20.70 -10.64 30.86
N ASP A 1000 -21.19 -9.91 31.86
CA ASP A 1000 -20.35 -9.16 32.79
C ASP A 1000 -19.52 -10.05 33.72
N LEU A 1001 -20.09 -11.16 34.19
CA LEU A 1001 -19.36 -12.15 34.99
C LEU A 1001 -18.19 -12.73 34.19
N LEU A 1002 -18.45 -13.20 32.97
CA LEU A 1002 -17.41 -13.75 32.09
C LEU A 1002 -16.29 -12.72 31.84
N THR A 1003 -16.65 -11.49 31.47
CA THR A 1003 -15.69 -10.42 31.16
C THR A 1003 -14.88 -10.01 32.39
N SER A 1004 -15.54 -9.83 33.53
CA SER A 1004 -14.89 -9.34 34.76
C SER A 1004 -14.01 -10.43 35.39
N LEU A 1005 -14.42 -11.70 35.34
CA LEU A 1005 -13.60 -12.84 35.79
C LEU A 1005 -12.38 -13.02 34.89
N ALA A 1006 -12.54 -12.91 33.57
CA ALA A 1006 -11.42 -12.98 32.62
C ALA A 1006 -10.34 -11.93 32.92
N ALA A 1007 -10.75 -10.71 33.26
CA ALA A 1007 -9.85 -9.60 33.60
C ALA A 1007 -9.02 -9.83 34.89
N THR A 1008 -9.37 -10.81 35.73
CA THR A 1008 -8.57 -11.13 36.93
C THR A 1008 -7.28 -11.87 36.61
N GLY A 1009 -7.27 -12.65 35.53
CA GLY A 1009 -6.16 -13.53 35.15
C GLY A 1009 -5.89 -14.70 36.11
N GLU A 1010 -6.75 -14.92 37.12
CA GLU A 1010 -6.50 -15.93 38.14
C GLU A 1010 -6.95 -17.33 37.70
N PRO A 1011 -6.20 -18.41 38.03
CA PRO A 1011 -6.56 -19.78 37.65
C PRO A 1011 -7.98 -20.20 38.06
N GLU A 1012 -8.45 -19.72 39.22
CA GLU A 1012 -9.80 -20.00 39.71
C GLU A 1012 -10.90 -19.43 38.79
N ALA A 1013 -10.68 -18.24 38.22
CA ALA A 1013 -11.59 -17.64 37.27
C ALA A 1013 -11.67 -18.44 35.96
N GLY A 1014 -10.51 -18.84 35.41
CA GLY A 1014 -10.45 -19.69 34.21
C GLY A 1014 -11.17 -21.02 34.41
N LYS A 1015 -10.95 -21.68 35.56
CA LYS A 1015 -11.67 -22.91 35.92
C LYS A 1015 -13.19 -22.69 36.01
N ALA A 1016 -13.65 -21.62 36.63
CA ALA A 1016 -15.08 -21.31 36.74
C ALA A 1016 -15.74 -21.08 35.37
N ILE A 1017 -15.03 -20.41 34.43
CA ILE A 1017 -15.52 -20.20 33.06
C ILE A 1017 -15.60 -21.54 32.30
N ILE A 1018 -14.59 -22.42 32.42
CA ILE A 1018 -14.60 -23.77 31.82
C ILE A 1018 -15.74 -24.62 32.39
N ASP A 1019 -15.94 -24.58 33.71
CA ASP A 1019 -16.99 -25.32 34.40
C ASP A 1019 -18.39 -24.88 33.95
N ALA A 1020 -18.59 -23.59 33.67
CA ALA A 1020 -19.85 -23.03 33.22
C ALA A 1020 -20.12 -23.22 31.71
N TYR A 1021 -19.08 -23.41 30.88
CA TYR A 1021 -19.14 -23.43 29.42
C TYR A 1021 -20.28 -24.30 28.83
N PRO A 1022 -20.53 -25.54 29.30
CA PRO A 1022 -21.61 -26.38 28.75
C PRO A 1022 -23.03 -25.81 28.91
N THR A 1023 -23.22 -24.88 29.85
CA THR A 1023 -24.53 -24.29 30.19
C THR A 1023 -24.76 -22.90 29.59
N LEU A 1024 -23.74 -22.34 28.93
CA LEU A 1024 -23.79 -21.02 28.33
C LEU A 1024 -24.60 -21.03 27.02
N LYS A 1025 -25.24 -19.91 26.70
CA LYS A 1025 -25.81 -19.66 25.36
C LYS A 1025 -24.69 -19.37 24.35
N ASP A 1026 -25.00 -19.41 23.06
CA ASP A 1026 -23.97 -19.31 22.01
C ASP A 1026 -23.19 -17.99 22.01
N ASP A 1027 -23.86 -16.86 22.23
CA ASP A 1027 -23.23 -15.55 22.38
C ASP A 1027 -22.36 -15.43 23.65
N GLN A 1028 -22.71 -16.17 24.71
CA GLN A 1028 -21.95 -16.25 25.95
C GLN A 1028 -20.75 -17.20 25.82
N LYS A 1029 -20.89 -18.31 25.08
CA LYS A 1029 -19.80 -19.24 24.76
C LYS A 1029 -18.70 -18.54 24.01
N GLU A 1030 -19.02 -17.62 23.11
CA GLU A 1030 -18.01 -16.84 22.39
C GLU A 1030 -17.19 -15.92 23.32
N ILE A 1031 -17.85 -15.24 24.26
CA ILE A 1031 -17.16 -14.43 25.29
C ILE A 1031 -16.27 -15.31 26.17
N ALA A 1032 -16.79 -16.45 26.62
CA ALA A 1032 -16.04 -17.42 27.42
C ALA A 1032 -14.84 -17.98 26.63
N PHE A 1033 -15.04 -18.34 25.36
CA PHE A 1033 -13.98 -18.79 24.48
C PHE A 1033 -12.89 -17.74 24.31
N ASN A 1034 -13.26 -16.48 24.05
CA ASN A 1034 -12.31 -15.37 23.94
C ASN A 1034 -11.45 -15.21 25.19
N ALA A 1035 -12.06 -15.33 26.38
CA ALA A 1035 -11.34 -15.30 27.64
C ALA A 1035 -10.36 -16.48 27.78
N LEU A 1036 -10.81 -17.70 27.49
CA LEU A 1036 -10.03 -18.93 27.64
C LEU A 1036 -8.90 -19.05 26.61
N ALA A 1037 -9.18 -18.77 25.34
CA ALA A 1037 -8.20 -18.77 24.27
C ALA A 1037 -7.20 -17.61 24.38
N GLY A 1038 -7.57 -16.51 25.06
CA GLY A 1038 -6.71 -15.36 25.29
C GLY A 1038 -5.56 -15.60 26.28
N ARG A 1039 -5.43 -16.80 26.86
CA ARG A 1039 -4.32 -17.18 27.75
C ARG A 1039 -3.88 -18.62 27.47
N PRO A 1040 -2.59 -18.89 27.18
CA PRO A 1040 -2.12 -20.23 26.85
C PRO A 1040 -2.49 -21.29 27.90
N GLU A 1041 -2.37 -20.95 29.19
CA GLU A 1041 -2.69 -21.86 30.30
C GLU A 1041 -4.18 -22.19 30.41
N TRP A 1042 -5.07 -21.26 30.03
CA TRP A 1042 -6.51 -21.51 30.02
C TRP A 1042 -6.94 -22.25 28.76
N ALA A 1043 -6.33 -21.96 27.61
CA ALA A 1043 -6.55 -22.67 26.36
C ALA A 1043 -6.17 -24.16 26.50
N LYS A 1044 -5.04 -24.48 27.14
CA LYS A 1044 -4.65 -25.86 27.48
C LYS A 1044 -5.70 -26.57 28.33
N GLN A 1045 -6.25 -25.89 29.34
CA GLN A 1045 -7.31 -26.46 30.19
C GLN A 1045 -8.63 -26.64 29.44
N LEU A 1046 -8.98 -25.73 28.52
CA LEU A 1046 -10.14 -25.87 27.64
C LEU A 1046 -9.99 -27.11 26.73
N LEU A 1047 -8.82 -27.29 26.09
CA LEU A 1047 -8.54 -28.46 25.26
C LEU A 1047 -8.60 -29.76 26.07
N ALA A 1048 -8.05 -29.78 27.29
CA ALA A 1048 -8.17 -30.94 28.18
C ALA A 1048 -9.62 -31.26 28.56
N ALA A 1049 -10.47 -30.23 28.76
CA ALA A 1049 -11.90 -30.43 29.03
C ALA A 1049 -12.67 -30.97 27.81
N ILE A 1050 -12.23 -30.63 26.60
CA ILE A 1050 -12.78 -31.18 25.35
C ILE A 1050 -12.35 -32.64 25.19
N GLU A 1051 -11.06 -32.93 25.38
CA GLU A 1051 -10.49 -34.28 25.32
C GLU A 1051 -11.16 -35.22 26.34
N SER A 1052 -11.42 -34.73 27.55
CA SER A 1052 -12.12 -35.47 28.60
C SER A 1052 -13.64 -35.56 28.40
N LYS A 1053 -14.17 -35.08 27.26
CA LYS A 1053 -15.61 -35.01 26.92
C LYS A 1053 -16.48 -34.25 27.92
N LYS A 1054 -15.88 -33.36 28.72
CA LYS A 1054 -16.61 -32.46 29.62
C LYS A 1054 -17.28 -31.33 28.84
N ILE A 1055 -16.65 -30.91 27.75
CA ILE A 1055 -17.23 -30.00 26.75
C ILE A 1055 -17.27 -30.77 25.42
N ALA A 1056 -18.44 -30.77 24.76
CA ALA A 1056 -18.61 -31.42 23.48
C ALA A 1056 -17.80 -30.70 22.38
N ALA A 1057 -17.01 -31.45 21.59
CA ALA A 1057 -16.18 -30.88 20.52
C ALA A 1057 -17.04 -30.18 19.45
N GLU A 1058 -18.28 -30.65 19.26
CA GLU A 1058 -19.28 -30.11 18.35
C GLU A 1058 -19.80 -28.73 18.79
N SER A 1059 -19.48 -28.29 20.02
CA SER A 1059 -19.83 -26.94 20.51
C SER A 1059 -18.94 -25.83 19.92
N PHE A 1060 -17.91 -26.18 19.13
CA PHE A 1060 -16.99 -25.24 18.51
C PHE A 1060 -17.24 -25.14 17.02
N THR A 1061 -17.52 -23.93 16.54
CA THR A 1061 -17.64 -23.66 15.11
C THR A 1061 -16.27 -23.77 14.42
N PRO A 1062 -16.20 -23.95 13.09
CA PRO A 1062 -14.94 -23.93 12.35
C PRO A 1062 -14.07 -22.71 12.64
N ALA A 1063 -14.69 -21.54 12.85
CA ALA A 1063 -13.99 -20.32 13.23
C ALA A 1063 -13.28 -20.42 14.59
N LEU A 1064 -13.92 -21.02 15.60
CA LEU A 1064 -13.32 -21.21 16.93
C LEU A 1064 -12.21 -22.28 16.90
N VAL A 1065 -12.43 -23.36 16.13
CA VAL A 1065 -11.41 -24.40 15.90
C VAL A 1065 -10.19 -23.83 15.19
N SER A 1066 -10.39 -23.01 14.15
CA SER A 1066 -9.30 -22.32 13.44
C SER A 1066 -8.45 -21.49 14.42
N ARG A 1067 -9.08 -20.76 15.34
CA ARG A 1067 -8.36 -19.95 16.35
C ARG A 1067 -7.53 -20.79 17.34
N LEU A 1068 -7.99 -21.98 17.71
CA LEU A 1068 -7.21 -22.89 18.57
C LEU A 1068 -6.08 -23.59 17.80
N THR A 1069 -6.34 -24.02 16.56
CA THR A 1069 -5.34 -24.70 15.71
C THR A 1069 -4.29 -23.75 15.16
N ALA A 1070 -4.61 -22.46 14.96
CA ALA A 1070 -3.68 -21.39 14.61
C ALA A 1070 -3.19 -20.59 15.84
N HIS A 1071 -3.40 -21.11 17.06
CA HIS A 1071 -3.05 -20.41 18.29
C HIS A 1071 -1.54 -20.08 18.35
N PRO A 1072 -1.13 -18.88 18.81
CA PRO A 1072 0.28 -18.47 18.82
C PRO A 1072 1.18 -19.31 19.76
N ASP A 1073 0.61 -19.87 20.82
CA ASP A 1073 1.29 -20.90 21.63
C ASP A 1073 1.32 -22.24 20.88
N ALA A 1074 2.53 -22.73 20.58
CA ALA A 1074 2.74 -23.94 19.79
C ALA A 1074 2.15 -25.20 20.43
N ALA A 1075 2.11 -25.30 21.77
CA ALA A 1075 1.55 -26.46 22.45
C ALA A 1075 0.02 -26.47 22.33
N VAL A 1076 -0.64 -25.31 22.48
CA VAL A 1076 -2.08 -25.17 22.23
C VAL A 1076 -2.42 -25.53 20.79
N SER A 1077 -1.68 -24.98 19.81
CA SER A 1077 -1.88 -25.28 18.38
C SER A 1077 -1.76 -26.78 18.08
N ALA A 1078 -0.71 -27.44 18.60
CA ALA A 1078 -0.49 -28.86 18.39
C ALA A 1078 -1.60 -29.72 19.00
N SER A 1079 -1.99 -29.46 20.25
CA SER A 1079 -3.08 -30.16 20.93
C SER A 1079 -4.42 -29.96 20.22
N ALA A 1080 -4.72 -28.74 19.75
CA ALA A 1080 -5.93 -28.47 18.99
C ALA A 1080 -5.95 -29.22 17.65
N LYS A 1081 -4.84 -29.25 16.91
CA LYS A 1081 -4.73 -30.00 15.64
C LYS A 1081 -4.90 -31.50 15.86
N ALA A 1082 -4.42 -32.04 16.97
CA ALA A 1082 -4.63 -33.45 17.32
C ALA A 1082 -6.10 -33.78 17.63
N LEU A 1083 -6.82 -32.83 18.24
CA LEU A 1083 -8.23 -33.01 18.62
C LEU A 1083 -9.22 -32.80 17.47
N PHE A 1084 -8.98 -31.80 16.63
CA PHE A 1084 -9.92 -31.37 15.58
C PHE A 1084 -9.48 -31.72 14.15
N GLY A 1085 -8.24 -32.19 13.97
CA GLY A 1085 -7.58 -32.30 12.66
C GLY A 1085 -6.91 -30.99 12.24
N GLY A 1086 -5.82 -31.08 11.47
CA GLY A 1086 -5.11 -29.92 10.92
C GLY A 1086 -4.91 -30.09 9.42
N GLY A 1087 -5.57 -29.27 8.60
CA GLY A 1087 -5.33 -29.23 7.17
C GLY A 1087 -4.00 -28.54 6.87
N THR A 1088 -3.09 -29.22 6.16
CA THR A 1088 -1.89 -28.61 5.60
C THR A 1088 -2.21 -27.92 4.27
N SER A 1089 -1.50 -26.83 3.96
CA SER A 1089 -1.70 -26.03 2.74
C SER A 1089 -1.54 -26.82 1.43
N SER A 1090 -0.73 -27.89 1.42
CA SER A 1090 -0.44 -28.68 0.22
C SER A 1090 -1.63 -29.43 -0.38
N GLY A 1091 -2.73 -29.63 0.36
CA GLY A 1091 -3.95 -30.26 -0.17
C GLY A 1091 -5.00 -29.28 -0.71
N LYS A 1092 -4.81 -27.96 -0.53
CA LYS A 1092 -5.84 -26.95 -0.79
C LYS A 1092 -5.98 -26.62 -2.27
N ASP A 1093 -4.89 -26.54 -3.02
CA ASP A 1093 -4.95 -26.30 -4.47
C ASP A 1093 -5.58 -27.46 -5.23
N GLU A 1094 -5.29 -28.70 -4.82
CA GLU A 1094 -5.95 -29.90 -5.33
C GLU A 1094 -7.45 -29.88 -4.99
N LEU A 1095 -7.81 -29.45 -3.78
CA LEU A 1095 -9.20 -29.30 -3.36
C LEU A 1095 -9.93 -28.21 -4.17
N VAL A 1096 -9.34 -27.03 -4.35
CA VAL A 1096 -9.88 -25.96 -5.21
C VAL A 1096 -10.12 -26.52 -6.62
N SER A 1097 -9.14 -27.22 -7.18
CA SER A 1097 -9.23 -27.79 -8.53
C SER A 1097 -10.30 -28.88 -8.64
N LYS A 1098 -10.53 -29.65 -7.57
CA LYS A 1098 -11.60 -30.65 -7.48
C LYS A 1098 -12.99 -30.02 -7.38
N LEU A 1099 -13.13 -28.93 -6.63
CA LEU A 1099 -14.43 -28.27 -6.40
C LEU A 1099 -14.85 -27.35 -7.55
N LEU A 1100 -13.89 -26.77 -8.27
CA LEU A 1100 -14.11 -25.74 -9.28
C LEU A 1100 -15.17 -26.10 -10.34
N PRO A 1101 -15.17 -27.30 -10.97
CA PRO A 1101 -16.15 -27.63 -12.02
C PRO A 1101 -17.61 -27.59 -11.57
N ASP A 1102 -17.87 -27.83 -10.29
CA ASP A 1102 -19.22 -27.77 -9.71
C ASP A 1102 -19.59 -26.35 -9.26
N ILE A 1103 -18.61 -25.55 -8.85
CA ILE A 1103 -18.80 -24.18 -8.36
C ILE A 1103 -18.97 -23.18 -9.52
N GLU A 1104 -18.43 -23.46 -10.70
CA GLU A 1104 -18.62 -22.62 -11.89
C GLU A 1104 -20.04 -22.66 -12.47
N LYS A 1105 -20.86 -23.63 -12.03
CA LYS A 1105 -22.28 -23.70 -12.40
C LYS A 1105 -23.05 -22.51 -11.77
N PRO A 1106 -24.20 -22.10 -12.34
CA PRO A 1106 -25.05 -21.08 -11.72
C PRO A 1106 -25.49 -21.48 -10.30
N GLY A 1107 -25.29 -20.57 -9.33
CA GLY A 1107 -25.74 -20.73 -7.95
C GLY A 1107 -27.09 -20.05 -7.65
N ASN A 1108 -27.70 -20.39 -6.52
CA ASN A 1108 -28.88 -19.72 -5.97
C ASN A 1108 -28.47 -18.45 -5.21
N ILE A 1109 -28.76 -17.29 -5.79
CA ILE A 1109 -28.37 -15.97 -5.26
C ILE A 1109 -29.03 -15.66 -3.90
N GLU A 1110 -30.29 -16.04 -3.69
CA GLU A 1110 -31.00 -15.76 -2.43
C GLU A 1110 -30.44 -16.60 -1.28
N ASN A 1111 -30.15 -17.87 -1.54
CA ASN A 1111 -29.48 -18.73 -0.57
C ASN A 1111 -28.06 -18.23 -0.30
N GLY A 1112 -27.33 -17.85 -1.35
CA GLY A 1112 -25.99 -17.27 -1.26
C GLY A 1112 -25.93 -16.02 -0.39
N LYS A 1113 -26.89 -15.10 -0.53
CA LYS A 1113 -27.01 -13.90 0.32
C LYS A 1113 -27.25 -14.26 1.78
N THR A 1114 -28.10 -15.24 2.04
CA THR A 1114 -28.39 -15.72 3.40
C THR A 1114 -27.15 -16.30 4.06
N LEU A 1115 -26.42 -17.17 3.35
CA LEU A 1115 -25.17 -17.78 3.81
C LEU A 1115 -24.06 -16.75 4.00
N PHE A 1116 -23.90 -15.82 3.05
CA PHE A 1116 -22.95 -14.71 3.17
C PHE A 1116 -23.22 -13.88 4.43
N THR A 1117 -24.48 -13.52 4.68
CA THR A 1117 -24.87 -12.74 5.86
C THR A 1117 -24.55 -13.50 7.16
N ALA A 1118 -24.75 -14.81 7.18
CA ALA A 1118 -24.50 -15.64 8.35
C ALA A 1118 -23.00 -15.87 8.63
N MET A 1119 -22.16 -15.92 7.59
CA MET A 1119 -20.77 -16.40 7.72
C MET A 1119 -19.71 -15.36 7.36
N CYS A 1120 -19.93 -14.58 6.31
CA CYS A 1120 -18.94 -13.66 5.74
C CYS A 1120 -19.13 -12.22 6.25
N ALA A 1121 -20.39 -11.78 6.43
CA ALA A 1121 -20.72 -10.41 6.86
C ALA A 1121 -20.24 -10.08 8.29
N VAL A 1122 -19.87 -11.10 9.08
CA VAL A 1122 -19.20 -10.94 10.38
C VAL A 1122 -17.89 -10.18 10.22
N CYS A 1123 -17.18 -10.38 9.11
CA CYS A 1123 -15.87 -9.80 8.85
C CYS A 1123 -15.83 -8.84 7.66
N HIS A 1124 -16.68 -9.07 6.66
CA HIS A 1124 -16.62 -8.36 5.38
C HIS A 1124 -17.83 -7.47 5.17
N LYS A 1125 -17.63 -6.38 4.43
CA LYS A 1125 -18.73 -5.56 3.90
C LYS A 1125 -19.03 -5.91 2.45
N ILE A 1126 -20.31 -5.87 2.09
CA ILE A 1126 -20.78 -5.86 0.70
C ILE A 1126 -22.09 -5.06 0.63
N GLU A 1127 -22.19 -4.12 -0.30
CA GLU A 1127 -23.32 -3.18 -0.44
C GLU A 1127 -23.69 -2.47 0.87
N GLY A 1128 -22.69 -2.16 1.70
CA GLY A 1128 -22.87 -1.52 3.02
C GLY A 1128 -23.34 -2.45 4.15
N ALA A 1129 -23.66 -3.72 3.88
CA ALA A 1129 -23.99 -4.72 4.89
C ALA A 1129 -22.74 -5.44 5.42
N GLY A 1130 -22.66 -5.67 6.73
CA GLY A 1130 -21.55 -6.35 7.39
C GLY A 1130 -20.59 -5.41 8.14
N ASN A 1131 -19.46 -5.95 8.59
CA ASN A 1131 -18.50 -5.24 9.46
C ASN A 1131 -17.22 -4.83 8.73
N VAL A 1132 -16.57 -3.76 9.21
CA VAL A 1132 -15.23 -3.37 8.75
C VAL A 1132 -14.23 -4.18 9.56
N PHE A 1133 -13.75 -5.31 9.04
CA PHE A 1133 -12.66 -6.07 9.64
C PHE A 1133 -11.72 -6.65 8.57
N GLY A 1134 -12.26 -7.49 7.70
CA GLY A 1134 -11.58 -7.91 6.47
C GLY A 1134 -11.81 -6.90 5.34
N PRO A 1135 -11.26 -7.17 4.15
CA PRO A 1135 -11.46 -6.35 2.96
C PRO A 1135 -12.93 -6.06 2.70
N ASN A 1136 -13.23 -4.84 2.22
CA ASN A 1136 -14.53 -4.54 1.64
C ASN A 1136 -14.67 -5.33 0.33
N LEU A 1137 -15.71 -6.14 0.21
CA LEU A 1137 -15.96 -7.04 -0.92
C LEU A 1137 -16.84 -6.40 -2.00
N ASP A 1138 -17.14 -5.11 -1.90
CA ASP A 1138 -17.71 -4.35 -3.01
C ASP A 1138 -16.82 -4.53 -4.25
N GLY A 1139 -17.39 -5.04 -5.34
CA GLY A 1139 -16.72 -5.24 -6.63
C GLY A 1139 -15.84 -6.48 -6.78
N ILE A 1140 -15.48 -7.19 -5.70
CA ILE A 1140 -14.67 -8.43 -5.77
C ILE A 1140 -15.30 -9.52 -6.63
N GLY A 1141 -16.62 -9.49 -6.82
CA GLY A 1141 -17.31 -10.43 -7.71
C GLY A 1141 -16.93 -10.33 -9.19
N ALA A 1142 -16.16 -9.31 -9.59
CA ALA A 1142 -15.51 -9.25 -10.91
C ALA A 1142 -14.38 -10.29 -11.06
N HIS A 1143 -13.84 -10.79 -9.94
CA HIS A 1143 -12.75 -11.76 -9.93
C HIS A 1143 -13.19 -13.15 -10.45
N PRO A 1144 -12.23 -13.96 -10.92
CA PRO A 1144 -12.48 -15.33 -11.36
C PRO A 1144 -13.07 -16.20 -10.25
N VAL A 1145 -13.95 -17.13 -10.60
CA VAL A 1145 -14.53 -18.09 -9.64
C VAL A 1145 -13.44 -18.87 -8.90
N ARG A 1146 -12.39 -19.31 -9.61
CA ARG A 1146 -11.23 -19.99 -9.01
C ARG A 1146 -10.55 -19.14 -7.94
N GLU A 1147 -10.39 -17.85 -8.19
CA GLU A 1147 -9.73 -16.94 -7.26
C GLU A 1147 -10.59 -16.73 -6.00
N LEU A 1148 -11.88 -16.42 -6.18
CA LEU A 1148 -12.84 -16.30 -5.08
C LEU A 1148 -12.89 -17.57 -4.23
N LEU A 1149 -12.89 -18.74 -4.87
CA LEU A 1149 -12.85 -20.02 -4.19
C LEU A 1149 -11.53 -20.23 -3.44
N THR A 1150 -10.41 -19.83 -4.03
CA THR A 1150 -9.09 -19.91 -3.39
C THR A 1150 -9.02 -19.03 -2.14
N HIS A 1151 -9.56 -17.80 -2.19
CA HIS A 1151 -9.67 -16.92 -1.02
C HIS A 1151 -10.52 -17.54 0.10
N ILE A 1152 -11.56 -18.30 -0.24
CA ILE A 1152 -12.42 -18.97 0.75
C ILE A 1152 -11.76 -20.23 1.35
N VAL A 1153 -11.13 -21.06 0.51
CA VAL A 1153 -10.53 -22.35 0.93
C VAL A 1153 -9.14 -22.15 1.56
N ASN A 1154 -8.38 -21.17 1.07
CA ASN A 1154 -7.02 -20.87 1.49
C ASN A 1154 -6.80 -19.37 1.77
N PRO A 1155 -7.49 -18.80 2.77
CA PRO A 1155 -7.45 -17.36 3.06
C PRO A 1155 -6.08 -16.84 3.53
N SER A 1156 -5.14 -17.73 3.85
CA SER A 1156 -3.77 -17.37 4.25
C SER A 1156 -2.80 -17.34 3.07
N LEU A 1157 -3.24 -17.64 1.84
CA LEU A 1157 -2.38 -17.69 0.66
C LEU A 1157 -1.83 -16.31 0.30
N VAL A 1158 -2.72 -15.31 0.21
CA VAL A 1158 -2.40 -13.91 -0.08
C VAL A 1158 -3.13 -13.06 0.95
N VAL A 1159 -2.37 -12.32 1.74
CA VAL A 1159 -2.90 -11.44 2.79
C VAL A 1159 -2.20 -10.10 2.69
N ASP A 1160 -2.97 -9.07 2.35
CA ASP A 1160 -2.50 -7.69 2.32
C ASP A 1160 -1.98 -7.27 3.70
N ASP A 1161 -0.97 -6.41 3.71
CA ASP A 1161 -0.27 -6.05 4.93
C ASP A 1161 -1.17 -5.47 6.03
N GLU A 1162 -2.20 -4.72 5.61
CA GLU A 1162 -3.22 -4.12 6.50
C GLU A 1162 -4.18 -5.16 7.11
N HIS A 1163 -4.31 -6.35 6.50
CA HIS A 1163 -5.15 -7.45 6.97
C HIS A 1163 -4.35 -8.58 7.62
N ARG A 1164 -3.03 -8.41 7.80
CA ARG A 1164 -2.19 -9.39 8.49
C ARG A 1164 -2.45 -9.41 9.98
N THR A 1165 -2.54 -10.62 10.52
CA THR A 1165 -2.75 -10.86 11.94
C THR A 1165 -1.57 -10.38 12.78
N TRP A 1166 -1.87 -9.68 13.87
CA TRP A 1166 -0.92 -9.36 14.94
C TRP A 1166 -1.26 -10.18 16.18
N ASN A 1167 -0.26 -10.90 16.68
CA ASN A 1167 -0.33 -11.60 17.96
C ASN A 1167 0.36 -10.73 19.01
N ILE A 1168 -0.43 -10.13 19.90
CA ILE A 1168 0.00 -9.16 20.91
C ILE A 1168 -0.12 -9.79 22.29
N THR A 1169 1.02 -10.01 22.94
CA THR A 1169 1.10 -10.51 24.32
C THR A 1169 1.24 -9.34 25.26
N MET A 1170 0.35 -9.24 26.24
CA MET A 1170 0.37 -8.23 27.29
C MET A 1170 1.20 -8.72 28.49
N LYS A 1171 1.68 -7.80 29.32
CA LYS A 1171 2.46 -8.09 30.54
C LYS A 1171 1.68 -8.87 31.59
N ASP A 1172 0.35 -8.80 31.57
CA ASP A 1172 -0.51 -9.58 32.45
C ASP A 1172 -0.74 -11.02 31.96
N GLY A 1173 -0.12 -11.40 30.84
CA GLY A 1173 -0.22 -12.72 30.21
C GLY A 1173 -1.42 -12.90 29.27
N THR A 1174 -2.24 -11.87 29.03
CA THR A 1174 -3.26 -11.92 27.97
C THR A 1174 -2.63 -11.87 26.58
N LEU A 1175 -3.29 -12.54 25.63
CA LEU A 1175 -2.91 -12.62 24.24
C LEU A 1175 -4.08 -12.16 23.38
N HIS A 1176 -3.80 -11.22 22.48
CA HIS A 1176 -4.73 -10.75 21.47
C HIS A 1176 -4.24 -11.15 20.08
N SER A 1177 -5.11 -11.81 19.30
CA SER A 1177 -4.89 -12.02 17.87
C SER A 1177 -5.86 -11.13 17.12
N ALA A 1178 -5.34 -10.06 16.51
CA ALA A 1178 -6.14 -8.96 15.99
C ALA A 1178 -5.46 -8.26 14.81
N LEU A 1179 -6.17 -7.38 14.12
CA LEU A 1179 -5.56 -6.40 13.22
C LEU A 1179 -5.17 -5.15 14.03
N ILE A 1180 -4.14 -4.42 13.60
CA ILE A 1180 -3.86 -3.10 14.15
C ILE A 1180 -4.68 -2.08 13.34
N ALA A 1181 -5.67 -1.47 13.98
CA ALA A 1181 -6.48 -0.42 13.35
C ALA A 1181 -5.72 0.91 13.30
N SER A 1182 -5.05 1.27 14.40
CA SER A 1182 -4.22 2.45 14.52
C SER A 1182 -3.21 2.29 15.65
N GLU A 1183 -2.12 3.02 15.62
CA GLU A 1183 -1.17 3.04 16.72
C GLU A 1183 -0.39 4.35 16.81
N ASN A 1184 0.04 4.64 18.03
CA ASN A 1184 0.94 5.73 18.35
C ASN A 1184 1.80 5.34 19.56
N GLU A 1185 2.62 6.25 20.07
CA GLU A 1185 3.52 5.95 21.18
C GLU A 1185 2.81 5.52 22.47
N ALA A 1186 1.53 5.90 22.67
CA ALA A 1186 0.79 5.63 23.90
C ALA A 1186 -0.16 4.42 23.81
N ARG A 1187 -0.76 4.20 22.63
CA ARG A 1187 -1.76 3.15 22.42
C ARG A 1187 -1.59 2.42 21.09
N VAL A 1188 -2.01 1.16 21.09
CA VAL A 1188 -2.27 0.36 19.89
C VAL A 1188 -3.76 0.04 19.91
N GLN A 1189 -4.52 0.61 18.99
CA GLN A 1189 -5.90 0.23 18.78
C GLN A 1189 -5.93 -1.03 17.92
N ILE A 1190 -6.43 -2.10 18.51
CA ILE A 1190 -6.61 -3.37 17.82
C ILE A 1190 -8.06 -3.50 17.34
N ARG A 1191 -8.24 -4.25 16.25
CA ARG A 1191 -9.54 -4.63 15.72
C ARG A 1191 -9.65 -6.15 15.73
N MET A 1192 -10.65 -6.64 16.44
CA MET A 1192 -10.96 -8.06 16.60
C MET A 1192 -11.99 -8.49 15.53
N PRO A 1193 -12.09 -9.80 15.22
CA PRO A 1193 -13.17 -10.33 14.38
C PRO A 1193 -14.55 -9.81 14.84
N GLY A 1194 -15.44 -9.52 13.90
CA GLY A 1194 -16.72 -8.85 14.19
C GLY A 1194 -16.65 -7.31 14.17
N GLY A 1195 -15.48 -6.72 13.91
CA GLY A 1195 -15.31 -5.26 13.79
C GLY A 1195 -15.17 -4.52 15.13
N VAL A 1196 -15.07 -5.25 16.23
CA VAL A 1196 -14.90 -4.67 17.58
C VAL A 1196 -13.49 -4.10 17.72
N THR A 1197 -13.38 -2.86 18.20
CA THR A 1197 -12.09 -2.21 18.46
C THR A 1197 -11.79 -2.16 19.96
N GLN A 1198 -10.51 -2.25 20.31
CA GLN A 1198 -10.02 -2.13 21.68
C GLN A 1198 -8.69 -1.38 21.69
N ASP A 1199 -8.53 -0.44 22.61
CA ASP A 1199 -7.25 0.24 22.83
C ASP A 1199 -6.41 -0.54 23.83
N LEU A 1200 -5.18 -0.88 23.43
CA LEU A 1200 -4.15 -1.45 24.29
C LEU A 1200 -3.10 -0.38 24.60
N LYS A 1201 -2.66 -0.27 25.85
CA LYS A 1201 -1.55 0.63 26.18
C LYS A 1201 -0.23 0.02 25.70
N THR A 1202 0.56 0.79 24.95
CA THR A 1202 1.89 0.34 24.47
C THR A 1202 2.79 -0.11 25.62
N SER A 1203 2.73 0.59 26.76
CA SER A 1203 3.50 0.27 27.97
C SER A 1203 3.10 -1.05 28.65
N GLU A 1204 1.92 -1.59 28.37
CA GLU A 1204 1.42 -2.87 28.91
C GLU A 1204 1.66 -4.04 27.93
N ILE A 1205 2.11 -3.77 26.70
CA ILE A 1205 2.48 -4.81 25.73
C ILE A 1205 3.85 -5.39 26.11
N ALA A 1206 3.94 -6.72 26.22
CA ALA A 1206 5.17 -7.45 26.44
C ALA A 1206 5.87 -7.78 25.11
N SER A 1207 5.10 -8.24 24.12
CA SER A 1207 5.60 -8.53 22.77
C SER A 1207 4.47 -8.44 21.76
N ARG A 1208 4.81 -8.16 20.50
CA ARG A 1208 3.89 -8.31 19.39
C ARG A 1208 4.61 -8.92 18.20
N VAL A 1209 3.97 -9.87 17.54
CA VAL A 1209 4.53 -10.61 16.42
C VAL A 1209 3.51 -10.61 15.29
N LYS A 1210 3.97 -10.24 14.09
CA LYS A 1210 3.16 -10.35 12.88
C LYS A 1210 3.05 -11.82 12.48
N GLY A 1211 1.83 -12.33 12.37
CA GLY A 1211 1.55 -13.70 11.94
C GLY A 1211 1.67 -13.86 10.42
N ALA A 1212 1.95 -15.09 9.99
CA ALA A 1212 1.95 -15.45 8.56
C ALA A 1212 0.53 -15.64 8.00
N ASN A 1213 -0.46 -15.90 8.87
CA ASN A 1213 -1.80 -16.33 8.49
C ASN A 1213 -2.84 -15.22 8.62
N SER A 1214 -3.95 -15.36 7.91
CA SER A 1214 -5.15 -14.53 8.03
C SER A 1214 -5.96 -14.87 9.30
N LEU A 1215 -6.74 -13.92 9.81
CA LEU A 1215 -7.78 -14.18 10.83
C LEU A 1215 -9.07 -14.74 10.21
N MET A 1216 -9.18 -14.77 8.88
CA MET A 1216 -10.29 -15.43 8.19
C MET A 1216 -10.23 -16.95 8.45
N PRO A 1217 -11.34 -17.60 8.82
CA PRO A 1217 -11.37 -19.03 9.14
C PRO A 1217 -10.96 -19.91 7.95
N GLU A 1218 -10.18 -20.95 8.21
CA GLU A 1218 -9.98 -22.05 7.26
C GLU A 1218 -11.06 -23.13 7.47
N GLY A 1219 -11.26 -24.01 6.47
CA GLY A 1219 -12.22 -25.11 6.56
C GLY A 1219 -13.66 -24.73 6.14
N LEU A 1220 -13.84 -23.59 5.48
CA LEU A 1220 -15.16 -23.13 5.03
C LEU A 1220 -15.77 -24.04 3.96
N GLU A 1221 -14.98 -24.87 3.28
CA GLU A 1221 -15.47 -25.90 2.35
C GLU A 1221 -16.40 -26.93 3.00
N ALA A 1222 -16.37 -27.05 4.33
CA ALA A 1222 -17.23 -27.97 5.08
C ALA A 1222 -18.74 -27.69 4.92
N ILE A 1223 -19.12 -26.50 4.43
CA ILE A 1223 -20.53 -26.17 4.12
C ILE A 1223 -21.05 -26.91 2.88
N GLY A 1224 -20.19 -27.57 2.11
CA GLY A 1224 -20.54 -28.31 0.90
C GLY A 1224 -20.51 -27.45 -0.36
N THR A 1225 -20.28 -28.12 -1.49
CA THR A 1225 -20.05 -27.51 -2.81
C THR A 1225 -21.20 -26.62 -3.28
N ASP A 1226 -22.46 -27.03 -3.06
CA ASP A 1226 -23.64 -26.26 -3.46
C ASP A 1226 -23.73 -24.92 -2.72
N ASN A 1227 -23.43 -24.90 -1.42
CA ASN A 1227 -23.46 -23.68 -0.61
C ASN A 1227 -22.29 -22.73 -0.96
N LEU A 1228 -21.11 -23.27 -1.27
CA LEU A 1228 -19.99 -22.47 -1.79
C LEU A 1228 -20.34 -21.82 -3.14
N ARG A 1229 -20.95 -22.60 -4.05
CA ARG A 1229 -21.44 -22.10 -5.35
C ARG A 1229 -22.44 -20.96 -5.16
N ASP A 1230 -23.37 -21.10 -4.22
CA ASP A 1230 -24.40 -20.09 -3.95
C ASP A 1230 -23.79 -18.80 -3.37
N ILE A 1231 -22.86 -18.89 -2.42
CA ILE A 1231 -22.13 -17.72 -1.87
C ILE A 1231 -21.38 -16.98 -2.98
N ILE A 1232 -20.59 -17.70 -3.79
CA ILE A 1232 -19.86 -17.11 -4.91
C ILE A 1232 -20.84 -16.52 -5.94
N GLY A 1233 -21.96 -17.20 -6.21
CA GLY A 1233 -23.03 -16.70 -7.06
C GLY A 1233 -23.60 -15.36 -6.58
N TYR A 1234 -23.83 -15.20 -5.27
CA TYR A 1234 -24.25 -13.93 -4.69
C TYR A 1234 -23.18 -12.84 -4.81
N ILE A 1235 -21.93 -13.11 -4.41
CA ILE A 1235 -20.81 -12.16 -4.51
C ILE A 1235 -20.65 -11.64 -5.94
N ARG A 1236 -20.75 -12.52 -6.94
CA ARG A 1236 -20.67 -12.15 -8.37
C ARG A 1236 -21.90 -11.40 -8.86
N SER A 1237 -23.07 -11.65 -8.27
CA SER A 1237 -24.33 -10.97 -8.68
C SER A 1237 -24.37 -9.49 -8.31
N VAL A 1238 -23.63 -9.09 -7.27
CA VAL A 1238 -23.55 -7.70 -6.77
C VAL A 1238 -22.33 -6.94 -7.30
N ALA A 1239 -21.50 -7.58 -8.12
CA ALA A 1239 -20.40 -6.90 -8.80
C ALA A 1239 -20.94 -5.84 -9.78
N PRO A 1240 -20.26 -4.69 -9.94
CA PRO A 1240 -20.59 -3.72 -10.98
C PRO A 1240 -20.60 -4.41 -12.34
N LYS A 1241 -21.75 -4.38 -13.03
CA LYS A 1241 -21.84 -4.88 -14.40
C LYS A 1241 -21.28 -3.81 -15.32
N SER A 1242 -20.34 -4.17 -16.19
CA SER A 1242 -20.09 -3.38 -17.39
C SER A 1242 -21.31 -3.54 -18.31
N GLU A 1243 -22.07 -2.46 -18.49
CA GLU A 1243 -23.12 -2.42 -19.53
C GLU A 1243 -22.54 -2.53 -20.94
#